data_AF-A0A5B7EHR4-F1
#
_entry.id   AF-A0A5B7EHR4-F1
#
_cell.length_a   1.000
_cell.length_b   1.000
_cell.length_c   1.000
_cell.angle_alpha   90.00
_cell.angle_beta   90.00
_cell.angle_gamma   90.00
#
_symmetry.space_group_name_H-M   'P 1'
#
loop_
_entity.id
_entity.type
_entity.pdbx_description
1 polymer ?
#
loop_
_entity_poly.entity_id
_entity_poly.type
_entity_poly.pdbx_seq_one_letter_code
_entity_poly.pdbx_strand_id
1 'polypeptide(L)'
;MITSHRQNSTHSTRKKVQISFVIRDEVEKFHRSSVNSLQYDPHLQRLYSAGRDSIIRIWNCKNQREPYIQSMEHHTDWVNDIVLCCGGKNLISASADTTVKVWNAHKGFCMSTLRTHKDYVRALAYARDREQVASAGLDKAIFLWDVQTLTALTASNNTVTTSSLNGNKDSIYSLAMNPPGTVIVSGSTEKQLRIWDPRTGNKIMKLKGHTDNVKALIVNRDGTQVISGSSDGTIKLWSLGQQCCTKTIMLHEEGVWALQVNENFTTIYSGGRDKLIYKCETRAPDKGVLLCQESAPVLKMLLTPDNSALYVATTNSAIKCWPLNNRLSHVEDYCDNEEVRELRPVMTQPDWTIKGGPAIKTYVVLNDKRHVLTRDTEENVALWDILKATKVEELGKVDFESEKQKRNKAIFVPSWFTVDLKTGMLTIHLAEKRDEVDCLSAWVSAKEADFPTQDGLDVKLNYGELLLKALFEHWPRTYMYDDNEGGEGAEAGPVANQNGFSPKSGNEYFSIPQHTPVIISEIQGRTLYRLLCGDAGGDAEGVLLNEMVPPWVLDIVVEKTSPKPKNKVYFFLLPHASSGIKREKKDRLSANDFIQIRKVQEHVYEKVLGGGSDTGSTTNNNNDRGGDDKAETTSLAEERVQLLCNDKVLDPNMDLRTVQHFIWGNTSQDIVLFYRPIK
;
A
#
# COMPACT_ATOMS: atom_id res chain seq x y z
N MET A 1 -16.95 31.94 -44.62
CA MET A 1 -15.99 32.49 -43.63
C MET A 1 -15.89 31.49 -42.50
N ILE A 2 -14.80 30.72 -42.48
CA ILE A 2 -14.50 29.70 -41.50
C ILE A 2 -13.64 30.37 -40.43
N THR A 3 -14.14 30.48 -39.20
CA THR A 3 -13.36 30.94 -38.05
C THR A 3 -12.89 29.74 -37.25
N SER A 4 -11.58 29.48 -37.36
CA SER A 4 -10.85 28.49 -36.58
C SER A 4 -10.76 28.91 -35.12
N HIS A 5 -11.39 28.17 -34.21
CA HIS A 5 -11.02 28.24 -32.79
C HIS A 5 -9.81 27.34 -32.55
N ARG A 6 -8.66 27.98 -32.35
CA ARG A 6 -7.44 27.38 -31.79
C ARG A 6 -7.79 26.66 -30.47
N GLN A 7 -7.68 25.35 -30.46
CA GLN A 7 -7.52 24.60 -29.22
C GLN A 7 -6.18 25.01 -28.60
N ASN A 8 -6.23 25.78 -27.51
CA ASN A 8 -5.10 25.91 -26.61
C ASN A 8 -4.86 24.53 -25.97
N SER A 9 -3.85 23.82 -26.48
CA SER A 9 -3.25 22.66 -25.81
C SER A 9 -2.64 23.14 -24.50
N THR A 10 -3.43 23.09 -23.42
CA THR A 10 -2.86 23.06 -22.09
C THR A 10 -2.14 21.72 -21.97
N HIS A 11 -0.81 21.75 -21.93
CA HIS A 11 -0.01 20.60 -21.54
C HIS A 11 -0.39 20.23 -20.08
N SER A 12 -1.42 19.41 -19.93
CA SER A 12 -1.60 18.61 -18.73
C SER A 12 -0.41 17.66 -18.67
N THR A 13 0.57 17.98 -17.83
CA THR A 13 1.64 17.06 -17.47
C THR A 13 1.00 15.78 -16.94
N ARG A 14 0.89 14.74 -17.79
CA ARG A 14 0.33 13.44 -17.40
C ARG A 14 1.12 12.98 -16.17
N LYS A 15 0.44 12.79 -15.05
CA LYS A 15 1.09 12.37 -13.81
C LYS A 15 1.81 11.05 -14.06
N LYS A 16 3.02 10.92 -13.53
CA LYS A 16 3.81 9.69 -13.67
C LYS A 16 3.09 8.52 -13.01
N VAL A 17 3.18 7.37 -13.64
CA VAL A 17 2.52 6.12 -13.22
C VAL A 17 3.57 5.19 -12.61
N GLN A 18 3.20 4.59 -11.48
CA GLN A 18 3.98 3.56 -10.79
C GLN A 18 3.24 2.21 -10.83
N ILE A 19 4.01 1.13 -10.79
CA ILE A 19 3.51 -0.23 -10.62
C ILE A 19 3.74 -0.63 -9.18
N SER A 20 2.73 -1.17 -8.52
CA SER A 20 2.85 -1.66 -7.15
C SER A 20 2.31 -3.08 -7.05
N PHE A 21 2.82 -3.86 -6.10
CA PHE A 21 2.26 -5.17 -5.81
C PHE A 21 2.29 -5.46 -4.31
N VAL A 22 1.45 -6.37 -3.86
CA VAL A 22 1.31 -6.71 -2.43
C VAL A 22 1.74 -8.15 -2.21
N ILE A 23 2.70 -8.37 -1.31
CA ILE A 23 3.13 -9.70 -0.88
C ILE A 23 2.21 -10.14 0.26
N ARG A 24 1.39 -11.16 0.00
CA ARG A 24 0.35 -11.66 0.91
C ARG A 24 -0.05 -13.10 0.58
N ASP A 25 -0.82 -13.71 1.47
CA ASP A 25 -1.50 -14.96 1.17
C ASP A 25 -2.71 -14.70 0.25
N GLU A 26 -3.16 -15.75 -0.44
CA GLU A 26 -4.32 -15.67 -1.35
C GLU A 26 -5.56 -15.14 -0.60
N VAL A 27 -5.84 -15.72 0.57
CA VAL A 27 -6.99 -15.35 1.40
C VAL A 27 -6.55 -14.80 2.75
N GLU A 28 -6.63 -13.48 2.92
CA GLU A 28 -6.38 -12.80 4.18
C GLU A 28 -7.65 -12.77 5.05
N LYS A 29 -7.93 -13.88 5.74
CA LYS A 29 -9.18 -14.08 6.52
C LYS A 29 -9.38 -13.04 7.63
N PHE A 30 -8.31 -12.57 8.25
CA PHE A 30 -8.36 -11.62 9.35
C PHE A 30 -7.85 -10.26 8.92
N HIS A 31 -8.32 -9.20 9.57
CA HIS A 31 -7.78 -7.86 9.35
C HIS A 31 -6.28 -7.84 9.63
N ARG A 32 -5.49 -7.29 8.72
CA ARG A 32 -4.02 -7.10 8.86
C ARG A 32 -3.65 -5.71 9.36
N SER A 33 -4.64 -4.88 9.68
CA SER A 33 -4.47 -3.55 10.26
C SER A 33 -5.74 -3.14 11.00
N SER A 34 -5.79 -1.92 11.52
CA SER A 34 -6.94 -1.40 12.28
C SER A 34 -8.24 -1.38 11.48
N VAL A 35 -9.38 -1.41 12.17
CA VAL A 35 -10.71 -1.33 11.55
C VAL A 35 -11.28 0.08 11.72
N ASN A 36 -11.63 0.75 10.62
CA ASN A 36 -12.08 2.15 10.64
C ASN A 36 -13.60 2.30 10.74
N SER A 37 -14.38 1.34 10.23
CA SER A 37 -15.84 1.45 10.22
C SER A 37 -16.51 0.08 10.23
N LEU A 38 -17.74 0.06 10.72
CA LEU A 38 -18.56 -1.13 10.96
C LEU A 38 -20.00 -0.88 10.49
N GLN A 39 -20.64 -1.88 9.90
CA GLN A 39 -22.07 -1.89 9.58
C GLN A 39 -22.68 -3.25 9.91
N TYR A 40 -23.93 -3.27 10.37
CA TYR A 40 -24.59 -4.50 10.80
C TYR A 40 -25.88 -4.71 10.03
N ASP A 41 -26.04 -5.90 9.48
CA ASP A 41 -27.26 -6.36 8.86
C ASP A 41 -28.04 -7.22 9.88
N PRO A 42 -29.15 -6.73 10.45
CA PRO A 42 -29.94 -7.49 11.41
C PRO A 42 -30.74 -8.62 10.76
N HIS A 43 -31.02 -8.57 9.46
CA HIS A 43 -31.78 -9.62 8.79
C HIS A 43 -30.91 -10.86 8.57
N LEU A 44 -29.70 -10.65 8.05
CA LEU A 44 -28.74 -11.72 7.82
C LEU A 44 -27.84 -12.01 9.03
N GLN A 45 -27.88 -11.16 10.06
CA GLN A 45 -27.01 -11.20 11.24
C GLN A 45 -25.53 -11.18 10.83
N ARG A 46 -25.22 -10.27 9.91
CA ARG A 46 -23.88 -10.09 9.33
C ARG A 46 -23.26 -8.77 9.79
N LEU A 47 -21.99 -8.82 10.18
CA LEU A 47 -21.19 -7.63 10.41
C LEU A 47 -20.30 -7.38 9.20
N TYR A 48 -20.29 -6.16 8.70
CA TYR A 48 -19.35 -5.68 7.69
C TYR A 48 -18.33 -4.79 8.39
N SER A 49 -17.05 -4.97 8.07
CA SER A 49 -15.97 -4.21 8.67
C SER A 49 -15.01 -3.69 7.62
N ALA A 50 -14.67 -2.41 7.70
CA ALA A 50 -13.76 -1.72 6.79
C ALA A 50 -12.35 -1.63 7.40
N GLY A 51 -11.39 -2.36 6.84
CA GLY A 51 -10.01 -2.39 7.32
C GLY A 51 -9.13 -1.29 6.73
N ARG A 52 -8.13 -0.86 7.50
CA ARG A 52 -6.96 -0.11 7.00
C ARG A 52 -6.05 -0.98 6.15
N ASP A 53 -6.26 -2.28 6.13
CA ASP A 53 -5.60 -3.21 5.20
C ASP A 53 -6.18 -3.22 3.79
N SER A 54 -7.02 -2.22 3.47
CA SER A 54 -7.73 -2.01 2.20
C SER A 54 -8.84 -3.02 1.88
N ILE A 55 -9.18 -3.90 2.81
CA ILE A 55 -10.15 -4.99 2.60
C ILE A 55 -11.41 -4.74 3.45
N ILE A 56 -12.57 -4.98 2.86
CA ILE A 56 -13.84 -5.06 3.59
C ILE A 56 -14.14 -6.53 3.85
N ARG A 57 -14.48 -6.91 5.07
CA ARG A 57 -14.79 -8.29 5.45
C ARG A 57 -16.22 -8.43 5.93
N ILE A 58 -16.82 -9.58 5.63
CA ILE A 58 -18.17 -9.97 6.06
C ILE A 58 -18.03 -11.07 7.11
N TRP A 59 -18.71 -10.88 8.25
CA TRP A 59 -18.68 -11.80 9.38
C TRP A 59 -20.08 -12.32 9.72
N ASN A 60 -20.18 -13.59 10.05
CA ASN A 60 -21.35 -14.23 10.64
C ASN A 60 -21.35 -13.99 12.15
N CYS A 61 -22.39 -13.32 12.66
CA CYS A 61 -22.52 -13.07 14.09
C CYS A 61 -23.29 -14.18 14.83
N LYS A 62 -23.89 -15.15 14.12
CA LYS A 62 -24.56 -16.30 14.74
C LYS A 62 -23.58 -17.42 15.11
N ASN A 63 -22.57 -17.67 14.27
CA ASN A 63 -21.59 -18.72 14.49
C ASN A 63 -20.24 -18.12 14.90
N GLN A 64 -19.99 -18.05 16.21
CA GLN A 64 -18.76 -17.47 16.75
C GLN A 64 -17.52 -18.33 16.53
N ARG A 65 -17.65 -19.63 16.20
CA ARG A 65 -16.48 -20.52 16.00
C ARG A 65 -15.75 -20.21 14.70
N GLU A 66 -16.51 -20.00 13.62
CA GLU A 66 -16.00 -19.61 12.31
C GLU A 66 -16.79 -18.42 11.78
N PRO A 67 -16.49 -17.20 12.27
CA PRO A 67 -17.26 -16.02 11.91
C PRO A 67 -16.94 -15.51 10.49
N TYR A 68 -15.82 -15.88 9.88
CA TYR A 68 -15.44 -15.36 8.57
C TYR A 68 -16.37 -15.90 7.45
N ILE A 69 -16.92 -15.00 6.63
CA ILE A 69 -17.70 -15.37 5.43
C ILE A 69 -16.89 -15.12 4.16
N GLN A 70 -16.53 -13.86 3.89
CA GLN A 70 -15.90 -13.46 2.63
C GLN A 70 -15.17 -12.11 2.77
N SER A 71 -14.13 -11.93 1.97
CA SER A 71 -13.43 -10.65 1.74
C SER A 71 -13.89 -9.98 0.45
N MET A 72 -14.11 -8.66 0.51
CA MET A 72 -14.47 -7.79 -0.60
C MET A 72 -13.27 -6.91 -0.92
N GLU A 73 -12.56 -7.26 -1.99
CA GLU A 73 -11.26 -6.68 -2.32
C GLU A 73 -11.31 -5.84 -3.60
N HIS A 74 -10.97 -4.56 -3.49
CA HIS A 74 -10.77 -3.71 -4.66
C HIS A 74 -10.02 -2.41 -4.31
N HIS A 75 -10.26 -1.87 -3.11
CA HIS A 75 -9.51 -0.71 -2.63
C HIS A 75 -8.02 -1.03 -2.48
N THR A 76 -7.18 -0.02 -2.67
CA THR A 76 -5.71 -0.12 -2.62
C THR A 76 -5.10 0.66 -1.45
N ASP A 77 -5.95 1.25 -0.64
CA ASP A 77 -5.60 2.02 0.55
C ASP A 77 -6.73 1.90 1.58
N TRP A 78 -6.57 2.55 2.73
CA TRP A 78 -7.47 2.47 3.88
C TRP A 78 -8.93 2.70 3.50
N VAL A 79 -9.80 1.74 3.82
CA VAL A 79 -11.24 1.97 3.76
C VAL A 79 -11.64 2.73 5.02
N ASN A 80 -12.05 3.98 4.86
CA ASN A 80 -12.29 4.89 5.98
C ASN A 80 -13.72 4.80 6.50
N ASP A 81 -14.70 4.58 5.61
CA ASP A 81 -16.09 4.45 6.02
C ASP A 81 -16.86 3.52 5.09
N ILE A 82 -17.91 2.90 5.64
CA ILE A 82 -18.83 2.05 4.91
C ILE A 82 -20.28 2.32 5.35
N VAL A 83 -21.20 2.25 4.41
CA VAL A 83 -22.64 2.37 4.61
C VAL A 83 -23.32 1.18 3.98
N LEU A 84 -24.19 0.51 4.74
CA LEU A 84 -25.08 -0.53 4.24
C LEU A 84 -26.43 0.10 3.88
N CYS A 85 -26.91 -0.11 2.65
CA CYS A 85 -28.11 0.53 2.12
C CYS A 85 -29.06 -0.46 1.43
N CYS A 86 -30.25 0.01 1.04
CA CYS A 86 -31.28 -0.79 0.37
C CYS A 86 -31.65 -2.09 1.12
N GLY A 87 -31.77 -2.00 2.45
CA GLY A 87 -32.10 -3.14 3.32
C GLY A 87 -31.05 -4.24 3.36
N GLY A 88 -29.77 -3.90 3.21
CA GLY A 88 -28.65 -4.86 3.31
C GLY A 88 -28.11 -5.36 1.98
N LYS A 89 -28.78 -5.04 0.86
CA LYS A 89 -28.41 -5.55 -0.47
C LYS A 89 -27.12 -4.92 -1.02
N ASN A 90 -26.94 -3.63 -0.74
CA ASN A 90 -25.85 -2.83 -1.30
C ASN A 90 -24.99 -2.25 -0.18
N LEU A 91 -23.69 -2.11 -0.47
CA LEU A 91 -22.74 -1.44 0.40
C LEU A 91 -22.02 -0.34 -0.38
N ILE A 92 -21.80 0.80 0.24
CA ILE A 92 -20.98 1.89 -0.30
C ILE A 92 -19.79 2.08 0.62
N SER A 93 -18.60 2.21 0.03
CA SER A 93 -17.36 2.40 0.76
C SER A 93 -16.61 3.65 0.31
N ALA A 94 -15.92 4.28 1.25
CA ALA A 94 -15.05 5.44 1.02
C ALA A 94 -13.61 5.09 1.42
N SER A 95 -12.63 5.42 0.57
CA SER A 95 -11.25 5.03 0.78
C SER A 95 -10.24 6.19 0.63
N ALA A 96 -9.06 5.98 1.23
CA ALA A 96 -7.88 6.79 1.02
C ALA A 96 -7.30 6.62 -0.40
N ASP A 97 -7.76 5.66 -1.21
CA ASP A 97 -7.39 5.59 -2.64
C ASP A 97 -8.11 6.63 -3.52
N THR A 98 -8.74 7.63 -2.89
CA THR A 98 -9.56 8.72 -3.46
C THR A 98 -10.86 8.25 -4.13
N THR A 99 -11.27 7.00 -3.96
CA THR A 99 -12.48 6.47 -4.61
C THR A 99 -13.61 6.19 -3.62
N VAL A 100 -14.83 6.28 -4.14
CA VAL A 100 -16.03 5.70 -3.53
C VAL A 100 -16.42 4.49 -4.36
N LYS A 101 -16.67 3.34 -3.73
CA LYS A 101 -17.07 2.12 -4.44
C LYS A 101 -18.45 1.66 -4.03
N VAL A 102 -19.17 1.11 -4.99
CA VAL A 102 -20.51 0.54 -4.84
C VAL A 102 -20.38 -0.97 -4.95
N TRP A 103 -20.97 -1.70 -4.02
CA TRP A 103 -20.81 -3.13 -3.89
C TRP A 103 -22.15 -3.83 -3.79
N ASN A 104 -22.20 -5.04 -4.33
CA ASN A 104 -23.22 -5.99 -3.95
C ASN A 104 -22.82 -6.62 -2.62
N ALA A 105 -23.51 -6.28 -1.53
CA ALA A 105 -23.13 -6.73 -0.18
C ALA A 105 -23.40 -8.22 0.04
N HIS A 106 -24.40 -8.78 -0.62
CA HIS A 106 -24.75 -10.21 -0.48
C HIS A 106 -23.76 -11.13 -1.18
N LYS A 107 -23.31 -10.76 -2.39
CA LYS A 107 -22.39 -11.53 -3.22
C LYS A 107 -20.92 -11.15 -3.03
N GLY A 108 -20.64 -9.99 -2.42
CA GLY A 108 -19.31 -9.56 -2.03
C GLY A 108 -18.40 -9.09 -3.17
N PHE A 109 -18.94 -8.45 -4.22
CA PHE A 109 -18.13 -7.90 -5.33
C PHE A 109 -18.42 -6.42 -5.58
N CYS A 110 -17.42 -5.72 -6.14
CA CYS A 110 -17.50 -4.32 -6.51
C CYS A 110 -18.24 -4.16 -7.84
N MET A 111 -19.29 -3.34 -7.86
CA MET A 111 -20.09 -3.05 -9.05
C MET A 111 -19.60 -1.81 -9.80
N SER A 112 -19.18 -0.78 -9.08
CA SER A 112 -18.82 0.51 -9.68
C SER A 112 -17.82 1.28 -8.83
N THR A 113 -16.97 2.09 -9.49
CA THR A 113 -15.99 2.95 -8.84
C THR A 113 -16.22 4.41 -9.24
N LEU A 114 -16.59 5.24 -8.27
CA LEU A 114 -16.78 6.67 -8.42
C LEU A 114 -15.47 7.37 -8.09
N ARG A 115 -15.01 8.21 -9.02
CA ARG A 115 -13.66 8.79 -9.00
C ARG A 115 -13.67 10.31 -9.06
N THR A 116 -14.63 10.91 -8.35
CA THR A 116 -14.90 12.36 -8.36
C THR A 116 -14.12 13.11 -7.29
N HIS A 117 -13.82 12.44 -6.17
CA HIS A 117 -12.96 12.98 -5.13
C HIS A 117 -11.50 13.09 -5.61
N LYS A 118 -10.81 14.12 -5.13
CA LYS A 118 -9.43 14.45 -5.53
C LYS A 118 -8.37 14.10 -4.47
N ASP A 119 -8.84 13.70 -3.29
CA ASP A 119 -8.05 13.35 -2.12
C ASP A 119 -8.81 12.28 -1.32
N TYR A 120 -8.29 11.88 -0.17
CA TYR A 120 -8.82 10.79 0.65
C TYR A 120 -10.28 11.02 1.05
N VAL A 121 -11.15 10.06 0.75
CA VAL A 121 -12.56 10.10 1.15
C VAL A 121 -12.65 9.55 2.57
N ARG A 122 -13.13 10.38 3.51
CA ARG A 122 -13.04 10.11 4.96
C ARG A 122 -14.34 9.69 5.60
N ALA A 123 -15.47 10.18 5.11
CA ALA A 123 -16.74 9.93 5.75
C ALA A 123 -17.85 9.71 4.72
N LEU A 124 -18.80 8.85 5.07
CA LEU A 124 -20.05 8.66 4.38
C LEU A 124 -21.21 9.07 5.30
N ALA A 125 -22.31 9.52 4.70
CA ALA A 125 -23.57 9.74 5.39
C ALA A 125 -24.71 9.15 4.58
N TYR A 126 -25.80 8.74 5.25
CA TYR A 126 -26.89 8.01 4.61
C TYR A 126 -28.25 8.50 5.09
N ALA A 127 -29.13 8.82 4.14
CA ALA A 127 -30.55 9.05 4.36
C ALA A 127 -31.33 7.84 3.90
N ARG A 128 -31.70 6.99 4.85
CA ARG A 128 -32.38 5.72 4.61
C ARG A 128 -33.69 5.87 3.85
N ASP A 129 -34.52 6.86 4.20
CA ASP A 129 -35.88 6.96 3.67
C ASP A 129 -35.91 7.40 2.19
N ARG A 130 -34.79 7.92 1.66
CA ARG A 130 -34.61 8.30 0.25
C ARG A 130 -33.58 7.47 -0.49
N GLU A 131 -32.93 6.53 0.20
CA GLU A 131 -31.79 5.78 -0.35
C GLU A 131 -30.72 6.70 -0.97
N GLN A 132 -30.37 7.78 -0.25
CA GLN A 132 -29.37 8.76 -0.68
C GLN A 132 -28.13 8.69 0.21
N VAL A 133 -26.94 8.63 -0.40
CA VAL A 133 -25.65 8.65 0.29
C VAL A 133 -24.88 9.91 -0.04
N ALA A 134 -24.16 10.45 0.93
CA ALA A 134 -23.20 11.51 0.72
C ALA A 134 -21.78 11.03 1.04
N SER A 135 -20.80 11.52 0.29
CA SER A 135 -19.38 11.26 0.53
C SER A 135 -18.60 12.56 0.71
N ALA A 136 -17.66 12.56 1.66
CA ALA A 136 -16.83 13.72 1.95
C ALA A 136 -15.40 13.32 2.31
N GLY A 137 -14.44 14.21 2.03
CA GLY A 137 -13.03 13.90 2.19
C GLY A 137 -12.13 15.11 2.46
N LEU A 138 -10.83 14.84 2.34
CA LEU A 138 -9.78 15.85 2.53
C LEU A 138 -9.76 16.91 1.43
N ASP A 139 -10.37 16.61 0.27
CA ASP A 139 -10.58 17.52 -0.85
C ASP A 139 -11.64 18.60 -0.59
N LYS A 140 -12.24 18.60 0.60
CA LYS A 140 -13.20 19.60 1.10
C LYS A 140 -14.55 19.56 0.37
N ALA A 141 -14.71 18.61 -0.56
CA ALA A 141 -15.94 18.43 -1.33
C ALA A 141 -16.89 17.49 -0.60
N ILE A 142 -18.18 17.71 -0.80
CA ILE A 142 -19.23 16.76 -0.44
C ILE A 142 -20.00 16.46 -1.71
N PHE A 143 -20.12 15.18 -2.07
CA PHE A 143 -20.94 14.72 -3.18
C PHE A 143 -22.15 13.96 -2.67
N LEU A 144 -23.30 14.15 -3.33
CA LEU A 144 -24.54 13.43 -3.07
C LEU A 144 -24.79 12.41 -4.19
N TRP A 145 -25.21 11.24 -3.78
CA TRP A 145 -25.40 10.07 -4.64
C TRP A 145 -26.74 9.42 -4.37
N ASP A 146 -27.54 9.24 -5.41
CA ASP A 146 -28.71 8.37 -5.35
C ASP A 146 -28.28 6.91 -5.53
N VAL A 147 -28.55 6.08 -4.53
CA VAL A 147 -28.13 4.67 -4.54
C VAL A 147 -28.84 3.89 -5.66
N GLN A 148 -30.08 4.24 -5.98
CA GLN A 148 -30.81 3.58 -7.06
C GLN A 148 -30.15 3.84 -8.41
N THR A 149 -29.77 5.08 -8.69
CA THR A 149 -28.99 5.45 -9.89
C THR A 149 -27.63 4.74 -9.93
N LEU A 150 -26.92 4.68 -8.80
CA LEU A 150 -25.61 4.02 -8.72
C LEU A 150 -25.67 2.51 -8.98
N THR A 151 -26.72 1.85 -8.50
CA THR A 151 -26.89 0.39 -8.66
C THR A 151 -27.41 0.00 -10.04
N ALA A 152 -28.00 0.96 -10.78
CA ALA A 152 -28.46 0.79 -12.15
C ALA A 152 -27.37 1.06 -13.21
N LEU A 153 -26.13 1.36 -12.81
CA LEU A 153 -25.02 1.56 -13.73
C LEU A 153 -24.66 0.26 -14.45
N THR A 154 -24.50 0.36 -15.76
CA THR A 154 -24.12 -0.74 -16.65
C THR A 154 -23.03 -0.29 -17.61
N ALA A 155 -22.48 -1.20 -18.42
CA ALA A 155 -21.53 -0.84 -19.48
C ALA A 155 -22.11 0.18 -20.49
N SER A 156 -23.43 0.14 -20.73
CA SER A 156 -24.13 1.07 -21.63
C SER A 156 -24.61 2.36 -20.95
N ASN A 157 -24.79 2.34 -19.63
CA ASN A 157 -25.17 3.51 -18.83
C ASN A 157 -24.14 3.76 -17.72
N ASN A 158 -23.03 4.40 -18.08
CA ASN A 158 -21.87 4.63 -17.21
C ASN A 158 -21.73 6.09 -16.74
N THR A 159 -22.73 6.94 -16.99
CA THR A 159 -22.70 8.36 -16.60
C THR A 159 -23.46 8.56 -15.30
N VAL A 160 -22.87 9.30 -14.37
CA VAL A 160 -23.49 9.67 -13.08
C VAL A 160 -23.51 11.18 -13.00
N THR A 161 -24.68 11.75 -12.72
CA THR A 161 -24.81 13.19 -12.42
C THR A 161 -24.36 13.45 -11.00
N THR A 162 -23.35 14.31 -10.84
CA THR A 162 -22.85 14.68 -9.50
C THR A 162 -23.58 15.91 -8.97
N SER A 163 -24.22 15.79 -7.81
CA SER A 163 -24.60 16.95 -7.00
C SER A 163 -23.55 17.19 -5.93
N SER A 164 -23.12 18.45 -5.75
CA SER A 164 -22.08 18.80 -4.78
C SER A 164 -22.52 19.90 -3.82
N LEU A 165 -22.09 19.80 -2.57
CA LEU A 165 -22.34 20.81 -1.54
C LEU A 165 -21.06 21.59 -1.27
N ASN A 166 -21.09 22.88 -1.61
CA ASN A 166 -19.95 23.77 -1.45
C ASN A 166 -20.03 24.54 -0.13
N GLY A 167 -18.86 24.91 0.40
CA GLY A 167 -18.75 25.85 1.54
C GLY A 167 -17.72 25.49 2.59
N ASN A 168 -17.26 24.23 2.65
CA ASN A 168 -16.13 23.85 3.50
C ASN A 168 -14.84 24.52 2.99
N LYS A 169 -14.10 25.13 3.90
CA LYS A 169 -12.79 25.76 3.73
C LYS A 169 -11.65 24.81 4.07
N ASP A 170 -11.92 23.76 4.85
CA ASP A 170 -10.91 22.80 5.30
C ASP A 170 -11.37 21.33 5.18
N SER A 171 -10.43 20.40 5.38
CA SER A 171 -10.62 18.97 5.20
C SER A 171 -11.70 18.38 6.10
N ILE A 172 -12.60 17.58 5.52
CA ILE A 172 -13.76 17.01 6.19
C ILE A 172 -13.41 15.64 6.78
N TYR A 173 -13.74 15.43 8.05
CA TYR A 173 -13.45 14.20 8.79
C TYR A 173 -14.70 13.43 9.21
N SER A 174 -15.85 14.11 9.29
CA SER A 174 -17.12 13.47 9.64
C SER A 174 -18.28 14.06 8.84
N LEU A 175 -19.27 13.22 8.58
CA LEU A 175 -20.46 13.54 7.82
C LEU A 175 -21.64 12.79 8.43
N ALA A 176 -22.79 13.44 8.55
CA ALA A 176 -24.02 12.79 9.01
C ALA A 176 -25.25 13.37 8.30
N MET A 177 -26.24 12.50 8.06
CA MET A 177 -27.53 12.83 7.47
C MET A 177 -28.64 12.27 8.35
N ASN A 178 -29.78 12.94 8.38
CA ASN A 178 -30.97 12.36 9.01
C ASN A 178 -31.68 11.38 8.05
N PRO A 179 -32.44 10.39 8.58
CA PRO A 179 -33.09 9.38 7.75
C PRO A 179 -34.01 9.92 6.65
N PRO A 180 -34.83 10.98 6.88
CA PRO A 180 -35.62 11.62 5.83
C PRO A 180 -34.83 12.36 4.75
N GLY A 181 -33.53 12.61 4.94
CA GLY A 181 -32.69 13.36 4.01
C GLY A 181 -33.10 14.83 3.87
N THR A 182 -33.37 15.50 4.98
CA THR A 182 -33.67 16.94 5.03
C THR A 182 -32.51 17.77 5.53
N VAL A 183 -31.56 17.15 6.24
CA VAL A 183 -30.40 17.81 6.84
C VAL A 183 -29.16 16.95 6.62
N ILE A 184 -28.09 17.60 6.16
CA ILE A 184 -26.73 17.05 6.16
C ILE A 184 -25.79 17.97 6.95
N VAL A 185 -24.94 17.38 7.78
CA VAL A 185 -23.98 18.06 8.65
C VAL A 185 -22.58 17.58 8.34
N SER A 186 -21.62 18.50 8.18
CA SER A 186 -20.20 18.18 8.09
C SER A 186 -19.42 18.66 9.30
N GLY A 187 -18.42 17.86 9.69
CA GLY A 187 -17.43 18.18 10.71
C GLY A 187 -16.03 18.13 10.10
N SER A 188 -15.25 19.17 10.35
CA SER A 188 -13.94 19.40 9.73
C SER A 188 -12.92 19.97 10.72
N THR A 189 -11.69 20.13 10.26
CA THR A 189 -10.64 20.87 10.95
C THR A 189 -10.92 22.37 11.04
N GLU A 190 -12.01 22.89 10.44
CA GLU A 190 -12.52 24.24 10.72
C GLU A 190 -13.13 24.39 12.12
N LYS A 191 -13.27 23.28 12.87
CA LYS A 191 -13.78 23.26 14.25
C LYS A 191 -15.26 23.67 14.36
N GLN A 192 -15.93 23.79 13.23
CA GLN A 192 -17.28 24.34 13.10
C GLN A 192 -18.12 23.37 12.29
N LEU A 193 -19.38 23.21 12.69
CA LEU A 193 -20.32 22.37 11.94
C LEU A 193 -20.98 23.21 10.87
N ARG A 194 -21.10 22.65 9.67
CA ARG A 194 -21.83 23.26 8.57
C ARG A 194 -23.01 22.39 8.20
N ILE A 195 -24.12 23.03 7.90
CA ILE A 195 -25.40 22.36 7.70
C ILE A 195 -26.01 22.81 6.38
N TRP A 196 -26.52 21.85 5.60
CA TRP A 196 -27.19 22.07 4.33
C TRP A 196 -28.51 21.30 4.25
N ASP A 197 -29.39 21.75 3.36
CA ASP A 197 -30.50 20.94 2.85
C ASP A 197 -29.99 20.18 1.61
N PRO A 198 -29.87 18.83 1.66
CA PRO A 198 -29.34 18.05 0.55
C PRO A 198 -30.27 18.04 -0.68
N ARG A 199 -31.55 18.43 -0.54
CA ARG A 199 -32.49 18.50 -1.67
C ARG A 199 -32.28 19.73 -2.54
N THR A 200 -31.98 20.87 -1.92
CA THR A 200 -31.82 22.15 -2.61
C THR A 200 -30.35 22.54 -2.80
N GLY A 201 -29.44 21.93 -2.04
CA GLY A 201 -28.04 22.33 -1.98
C GLY A 201 -27.80 23.61 -1.17
N ASN A 202 -28.85 24.17 -0.56
CA ASN A 202 -28.77 25.42 0.18
C ASN A 202 -28.07 25.24 1.52
N LYS A 203 -27.21 26.21 1.86
CA LYS A 203 -26.61 26.33 3.20
C LYS A 203 -27.68 26.78 4.18
N ILE A 204 -27.89 26.02 5.25
CA ILE A 204 -28.86 26.35 6.29
C ILE A 204 -28.20 27.23 7.34
N MET A 205 -27.16 26.73 8.01
CA MET A 205 -26.50 27.43 9.11
C MET A 205 -25.08 26.93 9.36
N LYS A 206 -24.40 27.57 10.32
CA LYS A 206 -23.07 27.23 10.77
C LYS A 206 -23.00 27.30 12.30
N LEU A 207 -22.60 26.21 12.93
CA LEU A 207 -22.52 26.11 14.39
C LEU A 207 -21.08 26.21 14.85
N LYS A 208 -20.81 27.16 15.74
CA LYS A 208 -19.49 27.38 16.34
C LYS A 208 -19.51 26.93 17.79
N GLY A 209 -18.43 26.28 18.25
CA GLY A 209 -18.26 25.96 19.66
C GLY A 209 -17.21 24.90 19.97
N HIS A 210 -16.87 24.02 19.02
CA HIS A 210 -15.71 23.14 19.17
C HIS A 210 -14.39 23.92 18.98
N THR A 211 -13.34 23.44 19.63
CA THR A 211 -12.00 24.05 19.61
C THR A 211 -10.98 23.23 18.82
N ASP A 212 -11.38 22.06 18.33
CA ASP A 212 -10.57 21.18 17.48
C ASP A 212 -11.43 20.42 16.44
N ASN A 213 -10.80 19.50 15.70
CA ASN A 213 -11.40 18.72 14.61
C ASN A 213 -12.55 17.82 15.07
N VAL A 214 -13.68 17.90 14.38
CA VAL A 214 -14.88 17.10 14.65
C VAL A 214 -14.86 15.80 13.86
N LYS A 215 -14.77 14.66 14.58
CA LYS A 215 -14.60 13.32 13.98
C LYS A 215 -15.83 12.42 14.08
N ALA A 216 -16.81 12.77 14.90
CA ALA A 216 -18.06 12.02 15.01
C ALA A 216 -19.27 12.97 14.95
N LEU A 217 -20.28 12.58 14.19
CA LEU A 217 -21.54 13.31 14.05
C LEU A 217 -22.71 12.34 14.01
N ILE A 218 -23.79 12.72 14.68
CA ILE A 218 -25.08 12.02 14.62
C ILE A 218 -26.19 13.07 14.55
N VAL A 219 -27.14 12.89 13.64
CA VAL A 219 -28.34 13.73 13.53
C VAL A 219 -29.55 12.90 13.96
N ASN A 220 -30.45 13.49 14.73
CA ASN A 220 -31.70 12.81 15.11
C ASN A 220 -32.63 12.63 13.89
N ARG A 221 -33.66 11.79 14.04
CA ARG A 221 -34.57 11.44 12.93
C ARG A 221 -35.20 12.68 12.28
N ASP A 222 -35.70 13.60 13.09
CA ASP A 222 -36.41 14.80 12.63
C ASP A 222 -35.49 15.88 12.05
N GLY A 223 -34.16 15.74 12.19
CA GLY A 223 -33.21 16.76 11.75
C GLY A 223 -33.30 18.05 12.57
N THR A 224 -33.64 17.95 13.86
CA THR A 224 -33.77 19.10 14.78
C THR A 224 -32.63 19.20 15.78
N GLN A 225 -31.92 18.09 16.03
CA GLN A 225 -30.80 18.00 16.97
C GLN A 225 -29.61 17.28 16.36
N VAL A 226 -28.41 17.70 16.78
CA VAL A 226 -27.14 17.09 16.38
C VAL A 226 -26.33 16.79 17.62
N ILE A 227 -25.64 15.65 17.63
CA ILE A 227 -24.58 15.32 18.60
C ILE A 227 -23.26 15.28 17.84
N SER A 228 -22.24 15.96 18.35
CA SER A 228 -20.91 15.96 17.77
C SER A 228 -19.84 15.58 18.79
N GLY A 229 -18.86 14.79 18.35
CA GLY A 229 -17.68 14.38 19.11
C GLY A 229 -16.42 14.94 18.45
N SER A 230 -15.57 15.57 19.25
CA SER A 230 -14.43 16.35 18.76
C SER A 230 -13.11 15.91 19.38
N SER A 231 -12.03 16.21 18.67
CA SER A 231 -10.66 16.01 19.14
C SER A 231 -10.30 16.91 20.33
N ASP A 232 -11.15 17.89 20.67
CA ASP A 232 -11.07 18.71 21.88
C ASP A 232 -11.52 17.99 23.18
N GLY A 233 -11.90 16.71 23.08
CA GLY A 233 -12.33 15.88 24.21
C GLY A 233 -13.80 16.09 24.60
N THR A 234 -14.52 17.00 23.95
CA THR A 234 -15.91 17.30 24.27
C THR A 234 -16.91 16.64 23.33
N ILE A 235 -18.08 16.34 23.88
CA ILE A 235 -19.28 15.97 23.12
C ILE A 235 -20.26 17.14 23.26
N LYS A 236 -20.81 17.63 22.14
CA LYS A 236 -21.76 18.75 22.14
C LYS A 236 -23.10 18.33 21.58
N LEU A 237 -24.17 18.76 22.25
CA LEU A 237 -25.54 18.69 21.75
C LEU A 237 -25.91 20.05 21.17
N TRP A 238 -26.53 20.02 20.00
CA TRP A 238 -26.92 21.21 19.26
C TRP A 238 -28.41 21.19 18.97
N SER A 239 -29.06 22.35 19.13
CA SER A 239 -30.41 22.57 18.62
C SER A 239 -30.32 23.32 17.30
N LEU A 240 -30.83 22.72 16.23
CA LEU A 240 -30.86 23.35 14.92
C LEU A 240 -31.91 24.46 14.85
N GLY A 241 -33.02 24.34 15.60
CA GLY A 241 -34.02 25.40 15.71
C GLY A 241 -33.49 26.64 16.42
N GLN A 242 -32.68 26.46 17.47
CA GLN A 242 -32.08 27.57 18.23
C GLN A 242 -30.72 28.01 17.67
N GLN A 243 -30.14 27.24 16.74
CA GLN A 243 -28.82 27.45 16.13
C GLN A 243 -27.68 27.61 17.14
N CYS A 244 -27.75 26.89 18.26
CA CYS A 244 -26.77 27.00 19.35
C CYS A 244 -26.43 25.63 19.96
N CYS A 245 -25.31 25.60 20.68
CA CYS A 245 -24.94 24.48 21.54
C CYS A 245 -25.82 24.51 22.79
N THR A 246 -26.59 23.45 23.04
CA THR A 246 -27.46 23.36 24.22
C THR A 246 -26.74 22.76 25.42
N LYS A 247 -25.87 21.77 25.20
CA LYS A 247 -25.09 21.11 26.26
C LYS A 247 -23.69 20.75 25.77
N THR A 248 -22.71 20.83 26.67
CA THR A 248 -21.35 20.32 26.47
C THR A 248 -21.06 19.27 27.53
N ILE A 249 -20.60 18.10 27.11
CA ILE A 249 -20.34 16.93 27.94
C ILE A 249 -18.83 16.67 27.89
N MET A 250 -18.19 16.54 29.04
CA MET A 250 -16.74 16.37 29.20
C MET A 250 -16.46 15.09 29.99
N LEU A 251 -16.59 13.94 29.32
CA LEU A 251 -16.32 12.61 29.91
C LEU A 251 -14.94 12.06 29.55
N HIS A 252 -14.34 12.57 28.47
CA HIS A 252 -13.08 12.10 27.92
C HIS A 252 -11.99 13.14 28.17
N GLU A 253 -10.78 12.68 28.53
CA GLU A 253 -9.60 13.54 28.69
C GLU A 253 -8.89 13.80 27.34
N GLU A 254 -9.09 12.91 26.38
CA GLU A 254 -8.55 13.02 25.02
C GLU A 254 -9.66 13.05 23.97
N GLY A 255 -9.30 13.20 22.70
CA GLY A 255 -10.25 13.39 21.60
C GLY A 255 -11.28 12.26 21.44
N VAL A 256 -12.55 12.64 21.27
CA VAL A 256 -13.69 11.76 21.02
C VAL A 256 -13.83 11.51 19.51
N TRP A 257 -13.76 10.26 19.08
CA TRP A 257 -13.69 9.89 17.66
C TRP A 257 -14.89 9.08 17.18
N ALA A 258 -15.59 8.41 18.09
CA ALA A 258 -16.75 7.59 17.78
C ALA A 258 -17.92 7.96 18.69
N LEU A 259 -19.11 8.00 18.09
CA LEU A 259 -20.37 8.18 18.80
C LEU A 259 -21.38 7.15 18.29
N GLN A 260 -22.26 6.70 19.19
CA GLN A 260 -23.50 6.00 18.88
C GLN A 260 -24.63 6.53 19.75
N VAL A 261 -25.86 6.39 19.27
CA VAL A 261 -27.05 6.81 20.01
C VAL A 261 -28.14 5.74 19.86
N ASN A 262 -28.99 5.57 20.87
CA ASN A 262 -30.18 4.75 20.74
C ASN A 262 -31.24 5.41 19.83
N GLU A 263 -32.22 4.64 19.35
CA GLU A 263 -33.26 5.13 18.44
C GLU A 263 -34.03 6.35 18.97
N ASN A 264 -34.21 6.42 20.30
CA ASN A 264 -34.93 7.51 20.97
C ASN A 264 -34.09 8.80 21.14
N PHE A 265 -32.83 8.80 20.73
CA PHE A 265 -31.92 9.95 20.87
C PHE A 265 -31.73 10.42 22.33
N THR A 266 -31.77 9.47 23.28
CA THR A 266 -31.73 9.73 24.73
C THR A 266 -30.45 9.25 25.39
N THR A 267 -29.82 8.20 24.86
CA THR A 267 -28.60 7.61 25.41
C THR A 267 -27.47 7.70 24.39
N ILE A 268 -26.36 8.28 24.80
CA ILE A 268 -25.15 8.47 24.00
C ILE A 268 -24.10 7.47 24.46
N TYR A 269 -23.46 6.82 23.50
CA TYR A 269 -22.26 6.04 23.69
C TYR A 269 -21.09 6.76 23.03
N SER A 270 -20.00 6.98 23.75
CA SER A 270 -18.84 7.73 23.26
C SER A 270 -17.54 6.99 23.51
N GLY A 271 -16.61 7.11 22.57
CA GLY A 271 -15.28 6.51 22.66
C GLY A 271 -14.28 7.25 21.78
N GLY A 272 -12.99 7.17 22.13
CA GLY A 272 -11.97 7.85 21.36
C GLY A 272 -10.55 7.45 21.73
N ARG A 273 -9.67 8.46 21.77
CA ARG A 273 -8.23 8.29 21.90
C ARG A 273 -7.79 7.75 23.26
N ASP A 274 -8.50 8.12 24.31
CA ASP A 274 -8.30 7.67 25.70
C ASP A 274 -8.64 6.19 25.94
N LYS A 275 -9.19 5.51 24.94
CA LYS A 275 -9.60 4.09 24.97
C LYS A 275 -10.77 3.79 25.91
N LEU A 276 -11.36 4.81 26.53
CA LEU A 276 -12.49 4.65 27.43
C LEU A 276 -13.79 4.70 26.62
N ILE A 277 -14.78 3.91 27.03
CA ILE A 277 -16.11 3.95 26.45
C ILE A 277 -17.11 4.33 27.53
N TYR A 278 -17.81 5.44 27.32
CA TYR A 278 -18.82 5.93 28.24
C TYR A 278 -20.22 5.77 27.66
N LYS A 279 -21.18 5.59 28.57
CA LYS A 279 -22.62 5.76 28.33
C LYS A 279 -23.10 6.97 29.13
N CYS A 280 -23.82 7.88 28.50
CA CYS A 280 -24.47 8.98 29.22
C CYS A 280 -25.87 9.29 28.67
N GLU A 281 -26.73 9.85 29.51
CA GLU A 281 -28.04 10.30 29.08
C GLU A 281 -28.00 11.76 28.60
N THR A 282 -28.74 12.08 27.54
CA THR A 282 -28.84 13.45 27.02
C THR A 282 -29.49 14.40 28.03
N ARG A 283 -30.34 13.88 28.92
CA ARG A 283 -30.99 14.64 29.99
C ARG A 283 -30.05 14.91 31.16
N ALA A 284 -29.24 13.94 31.56
CA ALA A 284 -28.32 14.00 32.71
C ALA A 284 -26.86 13.74 32.26
N PRO A 285 -26.20 14.72 31.60
CA PRO A 285 -24.85 14.53 31.05
C PRO A 285 -23.77 14.32 32.12
N ASP A 286 -23.97 14.81 33.34
CA ASP A 286 -23.01 14.72 34.46
C ASP A 286 -22.97 13.33 35.13
N LYS A 287 -23.89 12.44 34.72
CA LYS A 287 -24.01 11.06 35.20
C LYS A 287 -23.49 10.07 34.15
N GLY A 288 -22.34 10.35 33.55
CA GLY A 288 -21.67 9.42 32.64
C GLY A 288 -21.21 8.16 33.36
N VAL A 289 -21.49 6.99 32.77
CA VAL A 289 -21.10 5.67 33.28
C VAL A 289 -19.99 5.11 32.39
N LEU A 290 -18.86 4.73 32.99
CA LEU A 290 -17.77 4.05 32.29
C LEU A 290 -18.19 2.60 31.97
N LEU A 291 -18.41 2.30 30.70
CA LEU A 291 -18.83 0.97 30.25
C LEU A 291 -17.66 -0.01 30.26
N CYS A 292 -16.58 0.33 29.57
CA CYS A 292 -15.39 -0.51 29.47
C CYS A 292 -14.18 0.31 29.03
N GLN A 293 -13.01 -0.31 29.13
CA GLN A 293 -11.76 0.21 28.61
C GLN A 293 -11.23 -0.72 27.53
N GLU A 294 -10.97 -0.18 26.35
CA GLU A 294 -10.36 -0.90 25.25
C GLU A 294 -8.84 -1.01 25.38
N SER A 295 -8.26 -2.00 24.70
CA SER A 295 -6.81 -2.18 24.64
C SER A 295 -6.11 -1.14 23.75
N ALA A 296 -6.87 -0.45 22.89
CA ALA A 296 -6.37 0.48 21.89
C ALA A 296 -7.39 1.60 21.60
N PRO A 297 -6.96 2.76 21.07
CA PRO A 297 -7.85 3.87 20.73
C PRO A 297 -9.05 3.44 19.88
N VAL A 298 -10.24 3.90 20.27
CA VAL A 298 -11.51 3.57 19.61
C VAL A 298 -11.68 4.41 18.35
N LEU A 299 -11.90 3.76 17.22
CA LEU A 299 -12.09 4.41 15.91
C LEU A 299 -13.57 4.49 15.51
N LYS A 300 -14.34 3.43 15.78
CA LYS A 300 -15.77 3.37 15.48
C LYS A 300 -16.47 2.43 16.46
N MET A 301 -17.72 2.73 16.73
CA MET A 301 -18.61 1.85 17.48
C MET A 301 -19.89 1.62 16.68
N LEU A 302 -20.52 0.48 16.90
CA LEU A 302 -21.77 0.10 16.27
C LEU A 302 -22.67 -0.59 17.29
N LEU A 303 -23.80 0.06 17.58
CA LEU A 303 -24.84 -0.47 18.45
C LEU A 303 -25.74 -1.41 17.63
N THR A 304 -26.06 -2.59 18.17
CA THR A 304 -27.03 -3.48 17.51
C THR A 304 -28.44 -2.87 17.58
N PRO A 305 -29.33 -3.13 16.60
CA PRO A 305 -30.66 -2.52 16.58
C PRO A 305 -31.55 -2.83 17.79
N ASP A 306 -31.32 -3.96 18.45
CA ASP A 306 -31.98 -4.36 19.70
C ASP A 306 -31.34 -3.75 20.96
N ASN A 307 -30.30 -2.93 20.80
CA ASN A 307 -29.46 -2.34 21.85
C ASN A 307 -28.83 -3.38 22.81
N SER A 308 -28.70 -4.64 22.38
CA SER A 308 -28.19 -5.72 23.22
C SER A 308 -26.66 -5.79 23.28
N ALA A 309 -25.97 -5.27 22.26
CA ALA A 309 -24.53 -5.33 22.15
C ALA A 309 -23.92 -4.12 21.45
N LEU A 310 -22.67 -3.83 21.78
CA LEU A 310 -21.86 -2.77 21.19
C LEU A 310 -20.61 -3.38 20.54
N TYR A 311 -20.55 -3.35 19.21
CA TYR A 311 -19.34 -3.70 18.48
C TYR A 311 -18.38 -2.50 18.46
N VAL A 312 -17.11 -2.77 18.75
CA VAL A 312 -16.08 -1.73 18.88
C VAL A 312 -14.90 -2.08 17.97
N ALA A 313 -14.57 -1.12 17.10
CA ALA A 313 -13.40 -1.14 16.24
C ALA A 313 -12.34 -0.16 16.76
N THR A 314 -11.10 -0.62 16.81
CA THR A 314 -9.97 0.13 17.41
C THR A 314 -8.80 0.22 16.42
N THR A 315 -7.68 0.82 16.86
CA THR A 315 -6.42 0.75 16.08
C THR A 315 -5.79 -0.65 16.03
N ASN A 316 -6.35 -1.63 16.74
CA ASN A 316 -5.98 -3.04 16.58
C ASN A 316 -6.84 -3.70 15.49
N SER A 317 -6.39 -4.84 14.98
CA SER A 317 -7.09 -5.61 13.94
C SER A 317 -8.30 -6.40 14.45
N ALA A 318 -8.36 -6.68 15.76
CA ALA A 318 -9.48 -7.38 16.37
C ALA A 318 -10.71 -6.47 16.56
N ILE A 319 -11.91 -7.05 16.44
CA ILE A 319 -13.18 -6.36 16.70
C ILE A 319 -13.82 -7.01 17.93
N LYS A 320 -14.13 -6.23 18.95
CA LYS A 320 -14.74 -6.73 20.20
C LYS A 320 -16.23 -6.44 20.22
N CYS A 321 -17.00 -7.36 20.79
CA CYS A 321 -18.43 -7.20 21.02
C CYS A 321 -18.67 -7.12 22.54
N TRP A 322 -19.23 -6.02 23.02
CA TRP A 322 -19.50 -5.78 24.44
C TRP A 322 -21.00 -5.94 24.73
N PRO A 323 -21.40 -6.73 25.74
CA PRO A 323 -22.81 -7.00 26.02
C PRO A 323 -23.45 -5.87 26.82
N LEU A 324 -24.56 -5.30 26.34
CA LEU A 324 -25.29 -4.23 27.00
C LEU A 324 -26.52 -4.72 27.79
N ASN A 325 -26.92 -5.99 27.65
CA ASN A 325 -28.11 -6.57 28.29
C ASN A 325 -28.07 -6.55 29.83
N ASN A 326 -29.16 -6.06 30.45
CA ASN A 326 -29.62 -6.17 31.86
C ASN A 326 -28.64 -6.03 33.03
N ARG A 327 -27.35 -5.72 32.83
CA ARG A 327 -26.42 -5.38 33.92
C ARG A 327 -26.41 -3.89 34.26
N LEU A 328 -27.02 -3.06 33.42
CA LEU A 328 -27.11 -1.61 33.65
C LEU A 328 -28.26 -1.21 34.59
N SER A 329 -29.23 -2.11 34.86
CA SER A 329 -30.32 -1.84 35.82
C SER A 329 -29.87 -1.88 37.29
N HIS A 330 -28.73 -2.51 37.60
CA HIS A 330 -28.16 -2.54 38.96
C HIS A 330 -27.20 -1.37 39.26
N VAL A 331 -26.94 -0.48 38.29
CA VAL A 331 -26.07 0.69 38.51
C VAL A 331 -26.86 1.91 39.01
N GLU A 332 -28.19 1.90 38.87
CA GLU A 332 -29.06 2.97 39.38
C GLU A 332 -29.10 3.02 40.92
N ASP A 333 -28.79 1.92 41.63
CA ASP A 333 -28.86 1.82 43.10
C ASP A 333 -27.61 2.31 43.86
N TYR A 334 -26.50 2.65 43.19
CA TYR A 334 -25.25 3.06 43.84
C TYR A 334 -24.98 4.57 43.79
N CYS A 335 -25.93 5.38 43.31
CA CYS A 335 -25.69 6.80 43.01
C CYS A 335 -25.93 7.78 44.18
N ASP A 336 -25.93 7.31 45.43
CA ASP A 336 -26.22 8.15 46.62
C ASP A 336 -25.02 8.46 47.54
N ASN A 337 -23.81 7.97 47.26
CA ASN A 337 -22.64 8.30 48.10
C ASN A 337 -21.64 9.20 47.36
N GLU A 338 -21.50 10.44 47.83
CA GLU A 338 -20.60 11.49 47.31
C GLU A 338 -19.10 11.27 47.57
N GLU A 339 -18.69 10.12 48.12
CA GLU A 339 -17.27 9.86 48.42
C GLU A 339 -16.58 9.10 47.28
N VAL A 340 -15.71 9.82 46.55
CA VAL A 340 -14.70 9.31 45.60
C VAL A 340 -15.25 8.30 44.59
N ARG A 341 -15.74 8.80 43.44
CA ARG A 341 -16.05 7.98 42.25
C ARG A 341 -14.77 7.32 41.73
N GLU A 342 -14.38 6.17 42.26
CA GLU A 342 -13.54 5.25 41.51
C GLU A 342 -14.30 4.86 40.24
N LEU A 343 -13.85 5.36 39.09
CA LEU A 343 -14.39 5.03 37.77
C LEU A 343 -14.07 3.56 37.45
N ARG A 344 -14.84 2.64 38.04
CA ARG A 344 -14.72 1.21 37.75
C ARG A 344 -15.53 0.88 36.49
N PRO A 345 -14.94 0.21 35.49
CA PRO A 345 -15.67 -0.17 34.28
C PRO A 345 -16.76 -1.19 34.60
N VAL A 346 -17.97 -0.97 34.07
CA VAL A 346 -19.10 -1.89 34.23
C VAL A 346 -18.81 -3.27 33.62
N MET A 347 -18.04 -3.31 32.53
CA MET A 347 -17.64 -4.52 31.82
C MET A 347 -16.12 -4.62 31.77
N THR A 348 -15.60 -5.77 32.21
CA THR A 348 -14.16 -6.06 32.22
C THR A 348 -13.71 -6.94 31.07
N GLN A 349 -14.63 -7.69 30.44
CA GLN A 349 -14.34 -8.55 29.30
C GLN A 349 -15.44 -8.44 28.23
N PRO A 350 -15.08 -8.54 26.94
CA PRO A 350 -16.06 -8.59 25.86
C PRO A 350 -16.83 -9.91 25.90
N ASP A 351 -18.05 -9.92 25.35
CA ASP A 351 -18.86 -11.13 25.17
C ASP A 351 -18.18 -12.09 24.20
N TRP A 352 -17.70 -11.56 23.07
CA TRP A 352 -16.86 -12.29 22.14
C TRP A 352 -15.97 -11.35 21.31
N THR A 353 -14.99 -11.92 20.61
CA THR A 353 -14.01 -11.17 19.82
C THR A 353 -13.81 -11.82 18.46
N ILE A 354 -13.95 -11.02 17.40
CA ILE A 354 -13.49 -11.40 16.06
C ILE A 354 -11.98 -11.20 16.03
N LYS A 355 -11.24 -12.28 15.78
CA LYS A 355 -9.77 -12.27 15.78
C LYS A 355 -9.23 -11.35 14.68
N GLY A 356 -8.19 -10.60 15.02
CA GLY A 356 -7.37 -9.86 14.08
C GLY A 356 -6.10 -10.64 13.73
N GLY A 357 -5.52 -10.37 12.57
CA GLY A 357 -4.22 -10.89 12.18
C GLY A 357 -3.09 -9.91 12.55
N PRO A 358 -1.83 -10.40 12.60
CA PRO A 358 -0.68 -9.55 12.92
C PRO A 358 -0.35 -8.61 11.76
N ALA A 359 -0.14 -7.33 12.08
CA ALA A 359 0.21 -6.30 11.12
C ALA A 359 1.73 -6.12 11.08
N ILE A 360 2.34 -6.04 9.89
CA ILE A 360 3.76 -5.70 9.78
C ILE A 360 3.96 -4.24 10.22
N LYS A 361 4.87 -4.01 11.18
CA LYS A 361 5.12 -2.69 11.78
C LYS A 361 6.45 -2.10 11.37
N THR A 362 7.48 -2.92 11.29
CA THR A 362 8.83 -2.47 10.92
C THR A 362 9.41 -3.38 9.86
N TYR A 363 10.22 -2.80 8.98
CA TYR A 363 10.95 -3.53 7.95
C TYR A 363 12.38 -2.99 7.80
N VAL A 364 13.27 -3.82 7.30
CA VAL A 364 14.61 -3.44 6.84
C VAL A 364 14.88 -4.14 5.52
N VAL A 365 15.25 -3.36 4.50
CA VAL A 365 15.74 -3.90 3.22
C VAL A 365 17.21 -4.27 3.41
N LEU A 366 17.57 -5.52 3.16
CA LEU A 366 18.95 -5.98 3.25
C LEU A 366 19.81 -5.37 2.13
N ASN A 367 21.13 -5.45 2.31
CA ASN A 367 22.11 -4.86 1.39
C ASN A 367 22.07 -5.40 -0.04
N ASP A 368 21.54 -6.61 -0.23
CA ASP A 368 21.34 -7.22 -1.54
C ASP A 368 20.19 -6.60 -2.36
N LYS A 369 19.39 -5.72 -1.74
CA LYS A 369 18.17 -5.13 -2.30
C LYS A 369 17.26 -6.19 -2.94
N ARG A 370 17.16 -7.36 -2.32
CA ARG A 370 16.23 -8.41 -2.73
C ARG A 370 15.46 -8.95 -1.54
N HIS A 371 16.14 -9.13 -0.41
CA HIS A 371 15.51 -9.65 0.78
C HIS A 371 15.08 -8.51 1.73
N VAL A 372 13.91 -8.69 2.33
CA VAL A 372 13.38 -7.76 3.33
C VAL A 372 13.12 -8.54 4.61
N LEU A 373 13.62 -8.03 5.73
CA LEU A 373 13.33 -8.54 7.06
C LEU A 373 12.20 -7.69 7.65
N THR A 374 11.17 -8.33 8.21
CA THR A 374 10.03 -7.62 8.82
C THR A 374 9.81 -8.05 10.25
N ARG A 375 9.17 -7.19 11.04
CA ARG A 375 8.62 -7.52 12.35
C ARG A 375 7.18 -7.03 12.47
N ASP A 376 6.31 -7.90 12.99
CA ASP A 376 4.87 -7.65 13.11
C ASP A 376 4.44 -7.19 14.51
N THR A 377 3.13 -6.98 14.72
CA THR A 377 2.53 -6.58 16.01
C THR A 377 2.63 -7.61 17.12
N GLU A 378 2.96 -8.86 16.79
CA GLU A 378 3.15 -9.94 17.76
C GLU A 378 4.64 -10.17 18.06
N GLU A 379 5.51 -9.29 17.54
CA GLU A 379 6.97 -9.36 17.59
C GLU A 379 7.56 -10.57 16.84
N ASN A 380 6.82 -11.16 15.89
CA ASN A 380 7.37 -12.20 15.03
C ASN A 380 8.19 -11.56 13.90
N VAL A 381 9.36 -12.14 13.64
CA VAL A 381 10.27 -11.75 12.57
C VAL A 381 10.15 -12.73 11.41
N ALA A 382 10.15 -12.21 10.18
CA ALA A 382 10.09 -13.02 8.96
C ALA A 382 10.98 -12.41 7.87
N LEU A 383 11.51 -13.28 7.00
CA LEU A 383 12.29 -12.89 5.82
C LEU A 383 11.45 -13.09 4.55
N TRP A 384 11.57 -12.14 3.64
CA TRP A 384 10.79 -12.09 2.40
C TRP A 384 11.73 -11.93 1.21
N ASP A 385 11.42 -12.60 0.10
CA ASP A 385 12.08 -12.41 -1.19
C ASP A 385 11.17 -11.52 -2.05
N ILE A 386 11.61 -10.28 -2.27
CA ILE A 386 10.85 -9.28 -3.03
C ILE A 386 10.79 -9.64 -4.51
N LEU A 387 11.82 -10.29 -5.04
CA LEU A 387 11.89 -10.64 -6.45
C LEU A 387 10.88 -11.75 -6.78
N LYS A 388 10.74 -12.72 -5.88
CA LYS A 388 9.76 -13.81 -6.03
C LYS A 388 8.38 -13.50 -5.43
N ALA A 389 8.23 -12.36 -4.76
CA ALA A 389 7.02 -11.95 -4.05
C ALA A 389 6.51 -13.00 -3.03
N THR A 390 7.40 -13.63 -2.28
CA THR A 390 7.08 -14.71 -1.33
C THR A 390 7.75 -14.55 0.04
N LYS A 391 7.15 -15.15 1.07
CA LYS A 391 7.79 -15.34 2.38
C LYS A 391 8.81 -16.47 2.25
N VAL A 392 10.05 -16.24 2.66
CA VAL A 392 11.13 -17.24 2.62
C VAL A 392 11.09 -18.11 3.87
N GLU A 393 11.03 -17.47 5.03
CA GLU A 393 11.11 -18.13 6.33
C GLU A 393 10.40 -17.29 7.41
N GLU A 394 9.88 -17.97 8.41
CA GLU A 394 9.30 -17.37 9.60
C GLU A 394 10.19 -17.72 10.80
N LEU A 395 10.81 -16.69 11.39
CA LEU A 395 11.81 -16.85 12.44
C LEU A 395 11.19 -16.80 13.84
N GLY A 396 9.95 -16.36 13.95
CA GLY A 396 9.27 -16.17 15.22
C GLY A 396 9.87 -15.01 16.02
N LYS A 397 9.80 -15.10 17.35
CA LYS A 397 10.19 -14.00 18.25
C LYS A 397 11.70 -13.99 18.52
N VAL A 398 12.45 -13.50 17.54
CA VAL A 398 13.91 -13.31 17.62
C VAL A 398 14.28 -11.83 17.68
N ASP A 399 15.51 -11.52 18.09
CA ASP A 399 16.01 -10.15 18.11
C ASP A 399 16.20 -9.61 16.68
N PHE A 400 15.49 -8.52 16.36
CA PHE A 400 15.40 -7.99 15.01
C PHE A 400 16.73 -7.40 14.50
N GLU A 401 17.49 -6.71 15.37
CA GLU A 401 18.76 -6.09 14.98
C GLU A 401 19.88 -7.13 14.86
N SER A 402 19.91 -8.14 15.72
CA SER A 402 20.85 -9.26 15.62
C SER A 402 20.67 -10.02 14.32
N GLU A 403 19.43 -10.36 13.94
CA GLU A 403 19.18 -11.11 12.70
C GLU A 403 19.49 -10.29 11.45
N LYS A 404 19.22 -8.98 11.48
CA LYS A 404 19.65 -8.04 10.43
C LYS A 404 21.16 -8.01 10.27
N GLN A 405 21.93 -7.94 11.36
CA GLN A 405 23.39 -7.96 11.30
C GLN A 405 23.92 -9.28 10.75
N LYS A 406 23.35 -10.40 11.19
CA LYS A 406 23.71 -11.75 10.74
C LYS A 406 23.49 -11.97 9.25
N ARG A 407 22.42 -11.40 8.68
CA ARG A 407 22.05 -11.61 7.25
C ARG A 407 22.56 -10.53 6.31
N ASN A 408 23.05 -9.40 6.83
CA ASN A 408 23.61 -8.37 5.99
C ASN A 408 24.94 -8.81 5.38
N LYS A 409 24.93 -8.97 4.06
CA LYS A 409 26.13 -9.18 3.24
C LYS A 409 26.86 -7.85 3.03
N ALA A 410 28.19 -7.88 2.95
CA ALA A 410 29.02 -6.72 2.64
C ALA A 410 29.03 -6.42 1.12
N ILE A 411 27.85 -6.22 0.55
CA ILE A 411 27.64 -5.90 -0.87
C ILE A 411 26.79 -4.64 -1.00
N PHE A 412 26.92 -3.91 -2.10
CA PHE A 412 26.08 -2.75 -2.37
C PHE A 412 25.32 -2.92 -3.68
N VAL A 413 23.98 -2.94 -3.59
CA VAL A 413 23.09 -2.91 -4.76
C VAL A 413 22.28 -1.59 -4.73
N PRO A 414 22.15 -0.87 -5.86
CA PRO A 414 21.31 0.33 -5.94
C PRO A 414 19.85 0.05 -5.57
N SER A 415 19.19 1.03 -4.93
CA SER A 415 17.77 0.91 -4.60
C SER A 415 16.90 0.99 -5.85
N TRP A 416 16.03 0.01 -6.04
CA TRP A 416 15.18 -0.12 -7.23
C TRP A 416 13.68 -0.26 -6.92
N PHE A 417 13.31 -0.35 -5.63
CA PHE A 417 11.93 -0.32 -5.17
C PHE A 417 11.82 0.48 -3.86
N THR A 418 10.59 0.82 -3.48
CA THR A 418 10.26 1.29 -2.13
C THR A 418 9.25 0.35 -1.47
N VAL A 419 9.25 0.32 -0.14
CA VAL A 419 8.34 -0.50 0.66
C VAL A 419 7.41 0.42 1.45
N ASP A 420 6.12 0.09 1.42
CA ASP A 420 5.07 0.72 2.20
C ASP A 420 4.36 -0.33 3.07
N LEU A 421 4.04 0.06 4.30
CA LEU A 421 3.38 -0.76 5.31
C LEU A 421 2.00 -0.22 5.71
N LYS A 422 1.43 0.76 4.98
CA LYS A 422 0.16 1.39 5.37
C LYS A 422 -0.98 0.38 5.58
N THR A 423 -1.00 -0.72 4.82
CA THR A 423 -2.03 -1.77 4.91
C THR A 423 -1.73 -2.81 5.99
N GLY A 424 -0.56 -2.74 6.65
CA GLY A 424 -0.06 -3.81 7.52
C GLY A 424 0.46 -5.04 6.78
N MET A 425 0.51 -4.98 5.45
CA MET A 425 1.12 -5.98 4.55
C MET A 425 2.25 -5.31 3.76
N LEU A 426 3.18 -6.11 3.25
CA LEU A 426 4.28 -5.60 2.42
C LEU A 426 3.74 -5.15 1.06
N THR A 427 3.72 -3.84 0.83
CA THR A 427 3.40 -3.25 -0.48
C THR A 427 4.69 -2.70 -1.09
N ILE A 428 5.00 -3.15 -2.30
CA ILE A 428 6.23 -2.79 -3.00
C ILE A 428 5.85 -1.86 -4.15
N HIS A 429 6.56 -0.74 -4.29
CA HIS A 429 6.35 0.22 -5.36
C HIS A 429 7.56 0.29 -6.30
N LEU A 430 7.28 0.23 -7.59
CA LEU A 430 8.20 0.36 -8.71
C LEU A 430 7.83 1.63 -9.48
N ALA A 431 8.76 2.58 -9.55
CA ALA A 431 8.54 3.86 -10.22
C ALA A 431 9.65 4.19 -11.21
N GLU A 432 9.29 4.96 -12.23
CA GLU A 432 10.25 5.53 -13.18
C GLU A 432 10.79 6.87 -12.65
N LYS A 433 12.11 7.03 -12.73
CA LYS A 433 12.94 8.15 -12.27
C LYS A 433 12.25 9.52 -12.32
N ARG A 434 12.00 10.12 -11.15
CA ARG A 434 12.02 11.58 -11.01
C ARG A 434 12.56 12.10 -9.67
N ASP A 435 12.45 11.37 -8.54
CA ASP A 435 12.98 11.91 -7.26
C ASP A 435 13.82 10.97 -6.36
N GLU A 436 13.96 9.64 -6.61
CA GLU A 436 15.11 8.87 -6.05
C GLU A 436 15.23 7.44 -6.59
N VAL A 437 14.11 6.73 -6.83
CA VAL A 437 14.14 5.28 -7.16
C VAL A 437 13.94 5.02 -8.66
N ASP A 438 14.89 4.29 -9.26
CA ASP A 438 14.88 3.83 -10.65
C ASP A 438 14.77 2.30 -10.64
N CYS A 439 13.60 1.78 -11.05
CA CYS A 439 13.30 0.34 -11.10
C CYS A 439 14.38 -0.47 -11.84
N LEU A 440 15.03 0.12 -12.83
CA LEU A 440 16.00 -0.56 -13.69
C LEU A 440 17.46 -0.32 -13.27
N SER A 441 17.70 0.14 -12.04
CA SER A 441 19.05 0.45 -11.54
C SER A 441 19.84 -0.76 -11.00
N ALA A 442 19.14 -1.81 -10.55
CA ALA A 442 19.77 -2.95 -9.88
C ALA A 442 20.26 -4.02 -10.85
N TRP A 443 21.51 -3.88 -11.29
CA TRP A 443 22.24 -4.90 -12.04
C TRP A 443 23.02 -5.82 -11.10
N VAL A 444 22.81 -7.12 -11.22
CA VAL A 444 23.45 -8.14 -10.36
C VAL A 444 23.88 -9.32 -11.23
N SER A 445 24.92 -10.04 -10.82
CA SER A 445 25.33 -11.25 -11.52
C SER A 445 24.37 -12.41 -11.23
N ALA A 446 24.16 -13.30 -12.19
CA ALA A 446 23.30 -14.48 -12.00
C ALA A 446 23.79 -15.33 -10.83
N LYS A 447 25.11 -15.45 -10.67
CA LYS A 447 25.75 -16.16 -9.55
C LYS A 447 25.46 -15.51 -8.19
N GLU A 448 25.55 -14.18 -8.08
CA GLU A 448 25.23 -13.47 -6.82
C GLU A 448 23.74 -13.49 -6.47
N ALA A 449 22.89 -13.58 -7.50
CA ALA A 449 21.44 -13.68 -7.36
C ALA A 449 20.94 -15.13 -7.13
N ASP A 450 21.85 -16.09 -6.91
CA ASP A 450 21.53 -17.51 -6.72
C ASP A 450 20.67 -18.11 -7.87
N PHE A 451 20.92 -17.66 -9.11
CA PHE A 451 20.30 -18.19 -10.33
C PHE A 451 21.26 -19.11 -11.11
N PRO A 452 20.75 -20.13 -11.81
CA PRO A 452 21.58 -21.04 -12.60
C PRO A 452 22.26 -20.28 -13.75
N THR A 453 23.57 -20.51 -13.94
CA THR A 453 24.34 -19.95 -15.06
C THR A 453 24.37 -20.94 -16.22
N GLN A 454 23.97 -20.51 -17.42
CA GLN A 454 24.17 -21.27 -18.65
C GLN A 454 25.66 -21.23 -19.06
N ASP A 455 26.24 -22.39 -19.37
CA ASP A 455 27.59 -22.56 -19.94
C ASP A 455 28.76 -21.93 -19.17
N GLY A 456 28.63 -21.75 -17.85
CA GLY A 456 29.69 -21.19 -16.99
C GLY A 456 29.94 -19.69 -17.19
N LEU A 457 29.17 -19.02 -18.06
CA LEU A 457 29.24 -17.59 -18.27
C LEU A 457 28.34 -16.86 -17.25
N ASP A 458 28.94 -15.97 -16.48
CA ASP A 458 28.23 -15.17 -15.48
C ASP A 458 27.43 -14.03 -16.14
N VAL A 459 26.17 -14.31 -16.46
CA VAL A 459 25.24 -13.36 -17.09
C VAL A 459 24.86 -12.26 -16.09
N LYS A 460 24.79 -11.00 -16.57
CA LYS A 460 24.32 -9.86 -15.77
C LYS A 460 22.81 -9.69 -15.95
N LEU A 461 22.10 -9.65 -14.84
CA LEU A 461 20.65 -9.59 -14.76
C LEU A 461 20.21 -8.25 -14.15
N ASN A 462 19.02 -7.79 -14.53
CA ASN A 462 18.39 -6.62 -13.96
C ASN A 462 17.17 -7.03 -13.13
N TYR A 463 17.17 -6.77 -11.82
CA TYR A 463 16.06 -7.21 -10.95
C TYR A 463 14.71 -6.60 -11.33
N GLY A 464 14.68 -5.30 -11.68
CA GLY A 464 13.45 -4.64 -12.11
C GLY A 464 12.90 -5.21 -13.40
N GLU A 465 13.76 -5.51 -14.37
CA GLU A 465 13.38 -6.16 -15.63
C GLU A 465 12.75 -7.55 -15.40
N LEU A 466 13.41 -8.40 -14.60
CA LEU A 466 12.92 -9.74 -14.29
C LEU A 466 11.57 -9.67 -13.58
N LEU A 467 11.45 -8.79 -12.58
CA LEU A 467 10.21 -8.65 -11.81
C LEU A 467 9.06 -8.16 -12.68
N LEU A 468 9.27 -7.15 -13.54
CA LEU A 468 8.22 -6.67 -14.44
C LEU A 468 7.74 -7.76 -15.39
N LYS A 469 8.67 -8.55 -15.94
CA LYS A 469 8.31 -9.70 -16.78
C LYS A 469 7.50 -10.74 -16.01
N ALA A 470 7.79 -10.98 -14.72
CA ALA A 470 6.99 -11.88 -13.88
C ALA A 470 5.59 -11.32 -13.55
N LEU A 471 5.50 -10.03 -13.21
CA LEU A 471 4.23 -9.37 -12.86
C LEU A 471 3.20 -9.39 -13.99
N PHE A 472 3.67 -9.42 -15.23
CA PHE A 472 2.83 -9.46 -16.43
C PHE A 472 2.98 -10.78 -17.19
N GLU A 473 3.43 -11.84 -16.53
CA GLU A 473 3.68 -13.15 -17.14
C GLU A 473 2.43 -13.71 -17.81
N HIS A 474 1.24 -13.51 -17.24
CA HIS A 474 -0.02 -14.03 -17.78
C HIS A 474 -0.70 -13.09 -18.79
N TRP A 475 -0.09 -11.95 -19.14
CA TRP A 475 -0.66 -11.01 -20.09
C TRP A 475 -0.33 -11.46 -21.54
N PRO A 476 -1.32 -11.82 -22.39
CA PRO A 476 -1.05 -12.47 -23.67
C PRO A 476 -0.23 -11.63 -24.65
N ARG A 477 -0.30 -10.30 -24.55
CA ARG A 477 0.51 -9.37 -25.37
C ARG A 477 2.02 -9.50 -25.13
N THR A 478 2.42 -10.18 -24.06
CA THR A 478 3.82 -10.38 -23.69
C THR A 478 4.43 -11.63 -24.32
N TYR A 479 3.58 -12.47 -24.93
CA TYR A 479 3.97 -13.69 -25.64
C TYR A 479 4.47 -13.31 -27.03
N MET A 480 5.62 -13.85 -27.42
CA MET A 480 6.12 -13.74 -28.78
C MET A 480 5.31 -14.66 -29.70
N TYR A 481 4.90 -14.14 -30.86
CA TYR A 481 4.79 -14.95 -32.07
C TYR A 481 6.15 -14.87 -32.75
N ASP A 482 6.79 -16.02 -32.97
CA ASP A 482 8.05 -16.11 -33.70
C ASP A 482 7.71 -15.88 -35.19
N ASP A 483 7.78 -14.65 -35.69
CA ASP A 483 7.52 -14.28 -37.10
C ASP A 483 8.65 -14.74 -38.06
N ASN A 484 9.32 -15.84 -37.75
CA ASN A 484 10.44 -16.36 -38.55
C ASN A 484 10.10 -17.58 -39.43
N GLU A 485 8.83 -17.98 -39.53
CA GLU A 485 8.37 -18.87 -40.61
C GLU A 485 7.29 -18.19 -41.44
N GLY A 486 7.70 -17.70 -42.62
CA GLY A 486 6.81 -17.04 -43.57
C GLY A 486 5.64 -17.92 -43.99
N GLY A 487 4.44 -17.36 -43.93
CA GLY A 487 3.23 -17.90 -44.53
C GLY A 487 2.15 -16.83 -44.54
N GLU A 488 1.88 -16.26 -45.72
CA GLU A 488 0.81 -15.29 -45.92
C GLU A 488 -0.55 -15.85 -45.48
N GLY A 489 -1.28 -15.06 -44.69
CA GLY A 489 -2.74 -15.11 -44.59
C GLY A 489 -3.35 -16.31 -43.85
N ALA A 490 -3.68 -16.13 -42.57
CA ALA A 490 -4.79 -16.85 -41.95
C ALA A 490 -5.34 -16.08 -40.74
N GLU A 491 -6.60 -15.65 -40.84
CA GLU A 491 -7.44 -15.40 -39.67
C GLU A 491 -7.64 -16.72 -38.91
N ALA A 492 -7.36 -16.80 -37.61
CA ALA A 492 -7.98 -17.79 -36.71
C ALA A 492 -7.64 -17.51 -35.23
N GLY A 493 -8.64 -17.75 -34.37
CA GLY A 493 -8.54 -17.70 -32.91
C GLY A 493 -7.71 -18.86 -32.30
N PRO A 494 -7.81 -19.08 -30.98
CA PRO A 494 -6.87 -19.93 -30.25
C PRO A 494 -7.11 -21.41 -30.58
N VAL A 495 -6.30 -21.94 -31.49
CA VAL A 495 -6.17 -23.39 -31.69
C VAL A 495 -5.04 -23.86 -30.78
N ALA A 496 -5.37 -24.73 -29.83
CA ALA A 496 -4.39 -25.45 -29.02
C ALA A 496 -3.48 -26.26 -29.96
N ASN A 497 -2.23 -25.79 -30.11
CA ASN A 497 -1.26 -26.42 -31.00
C ASN A 497 -0.77 -27.73 -30.36
N GLN A 498 -0.95 -28.86 -31.05
CA GLN A 498 -0.57 -30.21 -30.60
C GLN A 498 0.96 -30.46 -30.58
N ASN A 499 1.78 -29.42 -30.78
CA ASN A 499 3.24 -29.51 -30.81
C ASN A 499 3.89 -28.68 -29.71
N GLY A 500 3.66 -29.02 -28.43
CA GLY A 500 4.58 -28.86 -27.29
C GLY A 500 5.39 -27.57 -27.02
N PHE A 501 5.28 -26.50 -27.80
CA PHE A 501 5.99 -25.25 -27.64
C PHE A 501 5.03 -24.25 -27.00
N SER A 502 5.13 -24.09 -25.69
CA SER A 502 4.54 -22.93 -25.00
C SER A 502 5.31 -21.69 -25.44
N PRO A 503 4.64 -20.58 -25.84
CA PRO A 503 5.33 -19.30 -25.98
C PRO A 503 6.06 -18.99 -24.66
N LYS A 504 7.34 -18.64 -24.72
CA LYS A 504 8.14 -18.32 -23.53
C LYS A 504 7.59 -17.05 -22.88
N SER A 505 6.73 -17.22 -21.88
CA SER A 505 6.16 -16.15 -21.06
C SER A 505 7.03 -15.85 -19.86
N GLY A 506 7.03 -14.60 -19.39
CA GLY A 506 7.70 -14.21 -18.15
C GLY A 506 9.21 -14.00 -18.27
N ASN A 507 9.90 -14.14 -17.13
CA ASN A 507 11.35 -14.20 -17.08
C ASN A 507 11.75 -15.68 -16.90
N GLU A 508 12.79 -16.15 -17.58
CA GLU A 508 13.18 -17.57 -17.61
C GLU A 508 13.70 -18.12 -16.25
N TYR A 509 13.61 -17.35 -15.16
CA TYR A 509 14.22 -17.66 -13.86
C TYR A 509 13.20 -17.94 -12.75
N PHE A 510 12.10 -17.19 -12.69
CA PHE A 510 11.08 -17.36 -11.65
C PHE A 510 9.72 -16.78 -12.08
N SER A 511 8.67 -17.35 -11.49
CA SER A 511 7.30 -16.82 -11.53
C SER A 511 6.91 -16.28 -10.16
N ILE A 512 5.91 -15.40 -10.13
CA ILE A 512 5.32 -14.89 -8.88
C ILE A 512 3.98 -15.57 -8.60
N PRO A 513 3.49 -15.60 -7.34
CA PRO A 513 2.19 -16.18 -7.03
C PRO A 513 1.06 -15.49 -7.81
N GLN A 514 0.19 -16.28 -8.44
CA GLN A 514 -0.89 -15.78 -9.31
C GLN A 514 -1.88 -14.86 -8.58
N HIS A 515 -2.07 -15.08 -7.27
CA HIS A 515 -2.94 -14.25 -6.43
C HIS A 515 -2.31 -12.90 -6.04
N THR A 516 -1.07 -12.61 -6.46
CA THR A 516 -0.39 -11.35 -6.16
C THR A 516 -1.16 -10.19 -6.79
N PRO A 517 -1.68 -9.23 -6.00
CA PRO A 517 -2.36 -8.07 -6.56
C PRO A 517 -1.35 -7.13 -7.21
N VAL A 518 -1.59 -6.76 -8.47
CA VAL A 518 -0.85 -5.75 -9.21
C VAL A 518 -1.69 -4.48 -9.29
N ILE A 519 -1.09 -3.35 -8.96
CA ILE A 519 -1.74 -2.04 -8.84
C ILE A 519 -1.01 -1.04 -9.72
N ILE A 520 -1.74 -0.43 -10.64
CA ILE A 520 -1.27 0.66 -11.50
C ILE A 520 -1.86 1.96 -10.95
N SER A 521 -1.00 2.89 -10.55
CA SER A 521 -1.43 4.14 -9.90
C SER A 521 -0.58 5.34 -10.29
N GLU A 522 -1.15 6.53 -10.18
CA GLU A 522 -0.36 7.77 -10.23
C GLU A 522 0.52 7.88 -8.97
N ILE A 523 1.75 8.39 -9.09
CA ILE A 523 2.60 8.64 -7.93
C ILE A 523 1.90 9.61 -6.97
N GLN A 524 1.71 9.19 -5.71
CA GLN A 524 0.97 9.92 -4.67
C GLN A 524 -0.45 10.33 -5.09
N GLY A 525 -1.07 9.56 -6.00
CA GLY A 525 -2.33 9.93 -6.60
C GLY A 525 -3.30 8.77 -6.71
N ARG A 526 -4.09 8.82 -7.77
CA ARG A 526 -5.25 7.95 -7.95
C ARG A 526 -4.82 6.56 -8.42
N THR A 527 -5.52 5.55 -7.93
CA THR A 527 -5.43 4.19 -8.49
C THR A 527 -6.12 4.16 -9.85
N LEU A 528 -5.38 3.76 -10.89
CA LEU A 528 -5.87 3.65 -12.25
C LEU A 528 -6.53 2.29 -12.46
N TYR A 529 -5.82 1.23 -12.07
CA TYR A 529 -6.26 -0.15 -12.24
C TYR A 529 -5.65 -1.09 -11.20
N ARG A 530 -6.38 -2.16 -10.85
CA ARG A 530 -5.95 -3.23 -9.96
C ARG A 530 -6.45 -4.55 -10.53
N LEU A 531 -5.57 -5.53 -10.59
CA LEU A 531 -5.87 -6.91 -10.99
C LEU A 531 -5.03 -7.89 -10.15
N LEU A 532 -5.34 -9.17 -10.21
CA LEU A 532 -4.42 -10.22 -9.77
C LEU A 532 -3.50 -10.60 -10.94
N CYS A 533 -2.26 -11.00 -10.64
CA CYS A 533 -1.30 -11.40 -11.66
C CYS A 533 -1.84 -12.52 -12.57
N GLY A 534 -2.54 -13.50 -12.00
CA GLY A 534 -3.15 -14.62 -12.74
C GLY A 534 -4.27 -14.22 -13.69
N ASP A 535 -4.96 -13.11 -13.41
CA ASP A 535 -6.13 -12.67 -14.17
C ASP A 535 -5.76 -11.86 -15.43
N ALA A 536 -4.47 -11.53 -15.61
CA ALA A 536 -3.99 -10.69 -16.72
C ALA A 536 -4.29 -11.25 -18.13
N GLY A 537 -4.69 -12.52 -18.21
CA GLY A 537 -5.13 -13.21 -19.43
C GLY A 537 -6.56 -12.93 -19.88
N GLY A 538 -7.40 -12.34 -19.02
CA GLY A 538 -8.81 -12.08 -19.34
C GLY A 538 -9.00 -10.99 -20.41
N ASP A 539 -10.07 -11.11 -21.21
CA ASP A 539 -10.33 -10.17 -22.30
C ASP A 539 -10.53 -8.73 -21.80
N ALA A 540 -11.29 -8.56 -20.70
CA ALA A 540 -11.55 -7.26 -20.09
C ALA A 540 -10.28 -6.66 -19.46
N GLU A 541 -9.51 -7.50 -18.76
CA GLU A 541 -8.24 -7.18 -18.13
C GLU A 541 -7.22 -6.76 -19.19
N GLY A 542 -7.10 -7.50 -20.30
CA GLY A 542 -6.20 -7.20 -21.40
C GLY A 542 -6.46 -5.85 -22.05
N VAL A 543 -7.73 -5.49 -22.27
CA VAL A 543 -8.10 -4.16 -22.78
C VAL A 543 -7.69 -3.05 -21.81
N LEU A 544 -7.94 -3.22 -20.51
CA LEU A 544 -7.56 -2.24 -19.49
C LEU A 544 -6.04 -2.14 -19.32
N LEU A 545 -5.31 -3.25 -19.38
CA LEU A 545 -3.85 -3.25 -19.34
C LEU A 545 -3.26 -2.48 -20.52
N ASN A 546 -3.81 -2.65 -21.73
CA ASN A 546 -3.38 -1.89 -22.91
C ASN A 546 -3.53 -0.37 -22.75
N GLU A 547 -4.54 0.07 -22.00
CA GLU A 547 -4.79 1.51 -21.77
C GLU A 547 -3.96 2.06 -20.59
N MET A 548 -3.76 1.26 -19.55
CA MET A 548 -3.28 1.74 -18.23
C MET A 548 -1.79 1.51 -18.00
N VAL A 549 -1.18 0.49 -18.62
CA VAL A 549 0.26 0.18 -18.44
C VAL A 549 1.11 1.29 -19.09
N PRO A 550 2.06 1.90 -18.36
CA PRO A 550 2.85 3.01 -18.87
C PRO A 550 3.91 2.55 -19.89
N PRO A 551 4.34 3.43 -20.82
CA PRO A 551 5.31 3.08 -21.88
C PRO A 551 6.59 2.42 -21.37
N TRP A 552 7.19 2.95 -20.29
CA TRP A 552 8.44 2.39 -19.74
C TRP A 552 8.34 0.92 -19.29
N VAL A 553 7.12 0.42 -19.00
CA VAL A 553 6.87 -1.00 -18.71
C VAL A 553 6.65 -1.77 -20.01
N LEU A 554 5.95 -1.18 -20.99
CA LEU A 554 5.74 -1.78 -22.31
C LEU A 554 7.07 -2.06 -23.01
N ASP A 555 8.02 -1.12 -22.96
CA ASP A 555 9.37 -1.27 -23.52
C ASP A 555 10.06 -2.55 -23.01
N ILE A 556 9.85 -2.89 -21.73
CA ILE A 556 10.47 -4.06 -21.09
C ILE A 556 9.70 -5.35 -21.33
N VAL A 557 8.38 -5.31 -21.13
CA VAL A 557 7.55 -6.51 -21.05
C VAL A 557 7.06 -6.94 -22.43
N VAL A 558 6.72 -5.98 -23.30
CA VAL A 558 6.19 -6.23 -24.66
C VAL A 558 7.30 -6.13 -25.70
N GLU A 559 8.02 -5.00 -25.75
CA GLU A 559 9.06 -4.78 -26.76
C GLU A 559 10.37 -5.53 -26.44
N LYS A 560 10.48 -6.09 -25.23
CA LYS A 560 11.67 -6.82 -24.72
C LYS A 560 12.98 -6.03 -24.87
N THR A 561 12.90 -4.69 -24.83
CA THR A 561 14.06 -3.81 -24.85
C THR A 561 14.88 -4.03 -23.59
N SER A 562 16.11 -4.54 -23.72
CA SER A 562 16.98 -4.69 -22.57
C SER A 562 17.36 -3.31 -21.99
N PRO A 563 17.26 -3.12 -20.66
CA PRO A 563 17.71 -1.90 -20.03
C PRO A 563 19.22 -1.72 -20.29
N LYS A 564 19.65 -0.47 -20.43
CA LYS A 564 21.08 -0.15 -20.55
C LYS A 564 21.67 0.17 -19.17
N PRO A 565 22.85 -0.35 -18.81
CA PRO A 565 23.59 0.10 -17.64
C PRO A 565 23.82 1.62 -17.69
N LYS A 566 23.20 2.37 -16.78
CA LYS A 566 23.32 3.84 -16.72
C LYS A 566 24.39 4.31 -15.73
N ASN A 567 24.68 3.50 -14.71
CA ASN A 567 25.60 3.87 -13.64
C ASN A 567 27.03 3.53 -14.04
N LYS A 568 27.89 4.55 -14.06
CA LYS A 568 29.33 4.39 -14.26
C LYS A 568 30.09 4.86 -13.03
N VAL A 569 31.13 4.13 -12.68
CA VAL A 569 32.09 4.50 -11.65
C VAL A 569 33.35 4.99 -12.35
N TYR A 570 33.82 6.16 -11.92
CA TYR A 570 35.09 6.74 -12.36
C TYR A 570 36.16 6.44 -11.30
N PHE A 571 37.33 6.00 -11.75
CA PHE A 571 38.43 5.65 -10.86
C PHE A 571 39.80 5.89 -11.48
N PHE A 572 40.81 5.99 -10.61
CA PHE A 572 42.22 6.11 -10.97
C PHE A 572 42.97 4.83 -10.59
N LEU A 573 43.93 4.42 -11.42
CA LEU A 573 44.85 3.32 -11.11
C LEU A 573 46.26 3.86 -10.90
N LEU A 574 46.81 3.68 -9.71
CA LEU A 574 48.15 4.14 -9.33
C LEU A 574 49.00 2.97 -8.82
N PRO A 575 50.33 2.97 -9.05
CA PRO A 575 51.20 1.99 -8.42
C PRO A 575 51.24 2.23 -6.90
N HIS A 576 51.14 1.16 -6.11
CA HIS A 576 51.30 1.25 -4.66
C HIS A 576 52.76 1.60 -4.31
N ALA A 577 53.00 2.36 -3.23
CA ALA A 577 54.35 2.79 -2.84
C ALA A 577 55.34 1.62 -2.66
N SER A 578 54.85 0.45 -2.24
CA SER A 578 55.64 -0.77 -2.07
C SER A 578 55.99 -1.52 -3.36
N SER A 579 55.44 -1.12 -4.51
CA SER A 579 55.62 -1.83 -5.79
C SER A 579 56.94 -1.52 -6.48
N GLY A 580 57.62 -0.42 -6.10
CA GLY A 580 58.86 0.04 -6.76
C GLY A 580 58.66 0.59 -8.17
N ILE A 581 57.41 0.65 -8.68
CA ILE A 581 57.07 1.13 -10.03
C ILE A 581 56.86 2.64 -9.98
N LYS A 582 57.71 3.41 -10.69
CA LYS A 582 57.50 4.85 -10.90
C LYS A 582 56.68 5.07 -12.17
N ARG A 583 55.38 5.32 -12.03
CA ARG A 583 54.50 5.72 -13.13
C ARG A 583 53.87 7.07 -12.81
N GLU A 584 54.16 8.09 -13.63
CA GLU A 584 53.72 9.49 -13.37
C GLU A 584 52.33 9.81 -13.93
N LYS A 585 51.79 9.00 -14.86
CA LYS A 585 50.55 9.32 -15.56
C LYS A 585 49.33 8.79 -14.81
N LYS A 586 48.48 9.71 -14.34
CA LYS A 586 47.20 9.44 -13.67
C LYS A 586 46.07 9.36 -14.70
N ASP A 587 45.88 8.19 -15.29
CA ASP A 587 44.80 7.98 -16.25
C ASP A 587 43.45 7.79 -15.51
N ARG A 588 42.46 8.63 -15.85
CA ARG A 588 41.09 8.52 -15.34
C ARG A 588 40.34 7.46 -16.15
N LEU A 589 39.97 6.36 -15.51
CA LEU A 589 39.20 5.28 -16.12
C LEU A 589 37.72 5.37 -15.72
N SER A 590 36.87 4.78 -16.54
CA SER A 590 35.44 4.64 -16.26
C SER A 590 34.97 3.25 -16.62
N ALA A 591 34.17 2.64 -15.76
CA ALA A 591 33.56 1.35 -16.04
C ALA A 591 32.14 1.30 -15.46
N ASN A 592 31.36 0.28 -15.82
CA ASN A 592 30.05 0.06 -15.20
C ASN A 592 30.25 -0.19 -13.70
N ASP A 593 29.29 0.27 -12.90
CA ASP A 593 29.35 0.22 -11.45
C ASP A 593 29.45 -1.21 -10.87
N PHE A 594 28.83 -2.18 -11.54
CA PHE A 594 28.86 -3.61 -11.20
C PHE A 594 30.10 -4.37 -11.73
N ILE A 595 31.12 -3.70 -12.28
CA ILE A 595 32.35 -4.40 -12.69
C ILE A 595 33.08 -4.94 -11.45
N GLN A 596 33.45 -6.21 -11.51
CA GLN A 596 34.21 -6.89 -10.46
C GLN A 596 35.69 -6.51 -10.48
N ILE A 597 36.31 -6.50 -9.29
CA ILE A 597 37.71 -6.15 -9.09
C ILE A 597 38.66 -7.07 -9.89
N ARG A 598 38.33 -8.36 -10.06
CA ARG A 598 39.09 -9.26 -10.94
C ARG A 598 39.27 -8.75 -12.37
N LYS A 599 38.25 -8.09 -12.95
CA LYS A 599 38.36 -7.48 -14.29
C LYS A 599 39.28 -6.27 -14.32
N VAL A 600 39.40 -5.57 -13.20
CA VAL A 600 40.38 -4.48 -13.04
C VAL A 600 41.80 -5.07 -12.85
N GLN A 601 41.95 -6.20 -12.14
CA GLN A 601 43.22 -6.92 -12.03
C GLN A 601 43.71 -7.43 -13.39
N GLU A 602 42.82 -8.06 -14.18
CA GLU A 602 43.10 -8.47 -15.56
C GLU A 602 43.61 -7.29 -16.41
N HIS A 603 42.92 -6.14 -16.33
CA HIS A 603 43.33 -4.93 -17.04
C HIS A 603 44.74 -4.46 -16.63
N VAL A 604 45.06 -4.52 -15.33
CA VAL A 604 46.39 -4.17 -14.83
C VAL A 604 47.43 -5.18 -15.31
N TYR A 605 47.14 -6.48 -15.23
CA TYR A 605 48.06 -7.53 -15.65
C TYR A 605 48.42 -7.42 -17.14
N GLU A 606 47.41 -7.32 -18.01
CA GLU A 606 47.59 -7.29 -19.46
C GLU A 606 48.14 -5.96 -19.95
N LYS A 607 47.53 -4.83 -19.55
CA LYS A 607 47.75 -3.53 -20.19
C LYS A 607 48.66 -2.58 -19.41
N VAL A 608 48.81 -2.80 -18.09
CA VAL A 608 49.64 -1.93 -17.24
C VAL A 608 51.00 -2.55 -16.97
N LEU A 609 51.05 -3.84 -16.64
CA LEU A 609 52.28 -4.59 -16.36
C LEU A 609 52.85 -5.31 -17.59
N GLY A 610 52.09 -5.44 -18.68
CA GLY A 610 52.56 -6.03 -19.93
C GLY A 610 52.72 -7.55 -19.87
N GLY A 611 52.05 -8.24 -18.93
CA GLY A 611 52.20 -9.68 -18.69
C GLY A 611 51.70 -10.61 -19.80
N GLY A 612 51.28 -10.07 -20.95
CA GLY A 612 50.85 -10.82 -22.14
C GLY A 612 51.83 -10.80 -23.31
N SER A 613 53.03 -10.20 -23.18
CA SER A 613 53.98 -10.08 -24.30
C SER A 613 55.14 -11.08 -24.30
N ASP A 614 55.17 -12.07 -23.40
CA ASP A 614 56.24 -13.07 -23.33
C ASP A 614 55.75 -14.47 -23.74
N THR A 615 55.25 -14.61 -24.97
CA THR A 615 55.37 -15.87 -25.74
C THR A 615 55.62 -15.52 -27.21
N GLY A 616 56.77 -16.00 -27.71
CA GLY A 616 57.35 -15.62 -29.00
C GLY A 616 56.52 -15.96 -30.24
N SER A 617 56.93 -15.33 -31.33
CA SER A 617 56.44 -15.51 -32.70
C SER A 617 56.25 -16.99 -33.09
N THR A 618 55.07 -17.37 -33.61
CA THR A 618 54.93 -17.97 -34.96
C THR A 618 53.44 -18.20 -35.35
N THR A 619 53.11 -17.74 -36.56
CA THR A 619 52.14 -18.26 -37.54
C THR A 619 50.67 -18.52 -37.18
N ASN A 620 49.80 -17.84 -37.95
CA ASN A 620 48.42 -18.17 -38.29
C ASN A 620 48.08 -19.66 -38.23
N ASN A 621 47.08 -20.01 -37.42
CA ASN A 621 46.02 -20.92 -37.83
C ASN A 621 44.76 -20.71 -36.98
N ASN A 622 43.64 -20.47 -37.68
CA ASN A 622 42.29 -20.51 -37.11
C ASN A 622 42.02 -21.93 -36.57
N ASN A 623 41.78 -22.06 -35.27
CA ASN A 623 40.86 -23.07 -34.76
C ASN A 623 40.34 -22.69 -33.37
N ASP A 624 39.09 -23.08 -33.19
CA ASP A 624 38.14 -22.77 -32.14
C ASP A 624 38.56 -23.34 -30.76
N ARG A 625 39.10 -22.48 -29.89
CA ARG A 625 39.35 -22.73 -28.44
C ARG A 625 39.23 -21.42 -27.64
N GLY A 626 38.07 -20.79 -27.66
CA GLY A 626 37.86 -19.48 -27.02
C GLY A 626 37.54 -19.49 -25.52
N GLY A 627 37.44 -20.67 -24.88
CA GLY A 627 36.96 -20.84 -23.50
C GLY A 627 38.06 -20.95 -22.44
N ASP A 628 39.06 -21.79 -22.65
CA ASP A 628 40.08 -22.12 -21.62
C ASP A 628 41.11 -21.01 -21.38
N ASP A 629 41.60 -20.34 -22.44
CA ASP A 629 42.64 -19.30 -22.32
C ASP A 629 42.19 -18.09 -21.47
N LYS A 630 40.89 -17.75 -21.48
CA LYS A 630 40.35 -16.65 -20.66
C LYS A 630 40.28 -16.99 -19.18
N ALA A 631 39.93 -18.24 -18.84
CA ALA A 631 39.86 -18.67 -17.46
C ALA A 631 41.26 -18.79 -16.83
N GLU A 632 42.23 -19.30 -17.59
CA GLU A 632 43.65 -19.31 -17.18
C GLU A 632 44.20 -17.89 -16.98
N THR A 633 43.89 -16.97 -17.89
CA THR A 633 44.35 -15.57 -17.78
C THR A 633 43.75 -14.84 -16.58
N THR A 634 42.47 -15.08 -16.26
CA THR A 634 41.83 -14.55 -15.05
C THR A 634 42.51 -15.08 -13.78
N SER A 635 42.79 -16.39 -13.72
CA SER A 635 43.47 -17.02 -12.58
C SER A 635 44.88 -16.46 -12.38
N LEU A 636 45.64 -16.30 -13.48
CA LEU A 636 47.00 -15.74 -13.45
C LEU A 636 47.03 -14.27 -13.02
N ALA A 637 46.02 -13.47 -13.42
CA ALA A 637 45.92 -12.07 -13.02
C ALA A 637 45.61 -11.94 -11.52
N GLU A 638 44.75 -12.81 -10.97
CA GLU A 638 44.44 -12.84 -9.53
C GLU A 638 45.65 -13.23 -8.67
N GLU A 639 46.48 -14.17 -9.15
CA GLU A 639 47.70 -14.60 -8.44
C GLU A 639 48.83 -13.56 -8.51
N ARG A 640 48.92 -12.78 -9.60
CA ARG A 640 50.05 -11.86 -9.86
C ARG A 640 49.79 -10.40 -9.56
N VAL A 641 48.54 -9.98 -9.39
CA VAL A 641 48.19 -8.56 -9.16
C VAL A 641 47.29 -8.41 -7.96
N GLN A 642 47.71 -7.56 -7.02
CA GLN A 642 46.86 -7.17 -5.90
C GLN A 642 46.37 -5.73 -6.06
N LEU A 643 45.06 -5.52 -5.86
CA LEU A 643 44.45 -4.19 -5.79
C LEU A 643 44.15 -3.79 -4.35
N LEU A 644 44.38 -2.52 -4.05
CA LEU A 644 44.15 -1.89 -2.76
C LEU A 644 43.35 -0.60 -2.91
N CYS A 645 42.53 -0.29 -1.92
CA CYS A 645 41.87 1.01 -1.77
C CYS A 645 41.92 1.40 -0.28
N ASN A 646 42.35 2.64 0.03
CA ASN A 646 42.57 3.10 1.41
C ASN A 646 43.43 2.09 2.23
N ASP A 647 44.51 1.60 1.63
CA ASP A 647 45.44 0.60 2.18
C ASP A 647 44.83 -0.77 2.55
N LYS A 648 43.57 -1.03 2.17
CA LYS A 648 42.93 -2.35 2.30
C LYS A 648 43.00 -3.12 1.00
N VAL A 649 43.40 -4.39 1.10
CA VAL A 649 43.35 -5.35 -0.02
C VAL A 649 41.90 -5.60 -0.41
N LEU A 650 41.62 -5.53 -1.72
CA LEU A 650 40.28 -5.76 -2.27
C LEU A 650 40.07 -7.25 -2.61
N ASP A 651 38.88 -7.76 -2.31
CA ASP A 651 38.44 -9.09 -2.76
C ASP A 651 38.16 -9.05 -4.29
N PRO A 652 38.73 -9.97 -5.09
CA PRO A 652 38.47 -10.04 -6.54
C PRO A 652 36.99 -10.14 -6.92
N ASN A 653 36.15 -10.69 -6.04
CA ASN A 653 34.72 -10.86 -6.26
C ASN A 653 33.89 -9.61 -5.94
N MET A 654 34.44 -8.62 -5.22
CA MET A 654 33.76 -7.35 -4.99
C MET A 654 33.58 -6.57 -6.30
N ASP A 655 32.51 -5.79 -6.39
CA ASP A 655 32.30 -4.85 -7.48
C ASP A 655 32.73 -3.41 -7.12
N LEU A 656 32.96 -2.59 -8.14
CA LEU A 656 33.44 -1.22 -7.98
C LEU A 656 32.50 -0.37 -7.10
N ARG A 657 31.18 -0.55 -7.21
CA ARG A 657 30.20 0.15 -6.37
C ARG A 657 30.27 -0.26 -4.90
N THR A 658 30.51 -1.53 -4.58
CA THR A 658 30.71 -2.00 -3.21
C THR A 658 31.98 -1.41 -2.62
N VAL A 659 33.08 -1.36 -3.40
CA VAL A 659 34.31 -0.69 -3.01
C VAL A 659 34.09 0.81 -2.79
N GLN A 660 33.35 1.47 -3.69
CA GLN A 660 33.01 2.88 -3.56
C GLN A 660 32.24 3.18 -2.27
N HIS A 661 31.26 2.33 -1.95
CA HIS A 661 30.35 2.56 -0.85
C HIS A 661 30.98 2.23 0.52
N PHE A 662 31.63 1.06 0.67
CA PHE A 662 32.10 0.58 1.96
C PHE A 662 33.58 0.86 2.26
N ILE A 663 34.43 0.96 1.24
CA ILE A 663 35.90 1.07 1.44
C ILE A 663 36.36 2.50 1.18
N TRP A 664 35.91 3.09 0.08
CA TRP A 664 36.24 4.48 -0.26
C TRP A 664 35.46 5.49 0.60
N GLY A 665 34.16 5.24 0.82
CA GLY A 665 33.31 6.01 1.74
C GLY A 665 32.84 7.37 1.20
N ASN A 666 33.16 7.72 -0.05
CA ASN A 666 32.71 8.96 -0.69
C ASN A 666 32.22 8.71 -2.13
N THR A 667 30.91 8.61 -2.32
CA THR A 667 30.27 8.37 -3.63
C THR A 667 30.40 9.53 -4.62
N SER A 668 30.75 10.73 -4.15
CA SER A 668 30.87 11.94 -4.99
C SER A 668 32.28 12.15 -5.56
N GLN A 669 33.26 11.34 -5.14
CA GLN A 669 34.63 11.41 -5.61
C GLN A 669 35.00 10.15 -6.39
N ASP A 670 35.84 10.33 -7.41
CA ASP A 670 36.45 9.23 -8.15
C ASP A 670 37.30 8.36 -7.21
N ILE A 671 37.16 7.04 -7.33
CA ILE A 671 37.90 6.09 -6.49
C ILE A 671 39.38 6.13 -6.86
N VAL A 672 40.28 6.03 -5.88
CA VAL A 672 41.70 5.78 -6.14
C VAL A 672 42.02 4.34 -5.77
N LEU A 673 42.40 3.55 -6.78
CA LEU A 673 42.81 2.16 -6.64
C LEU A 673 44.33 2.07 -6.83
N PHE A 674 44.99 1.37 -5.92
CA PHE A 674 46.42 1.11 -5.96
C PHE A 674 46.67 -0.33 -6.38
N TYR A 675 47.57 -0.55 -7.34
CA TYR A 675 47.98 -1.91 -7.73
C TYR A 675 49.41 -2.21 -7.26
N ARG A 676 49.65 -3.46 -6.88
CA ARG A 676 51.01 -3.98 -6.64
C ARG A 676 51.16 -5.38 -7.26
N PRO A 677 52.27 -5.67 -7.97
CA PRO A 677 52.58 -7.03 -8.39
C PRO A 677 52.86 -7.91 -7.16
N ILE A 678 52.35 -9.13 -7.18
CA ILE A 678 52.73 -10.20 -6.26
C ILE A 678 53.86 -10.98 -6.97
N LYS A 679 54.95 -11.23 -6.25
CA LYS A 679 56.14 -11.93 -6.78
C LYS A 679 55.93 -13.43 -6.83
#